data_AF-A0A5E4IRS0-F1
#
_entry.id   AF-A0A5E4IRS0-F1
#
_cell.length_a   1.000
_cell.length_b   1.000
_cell.length_c   1.000
_cell.angle_alpha   90.00
_cell.angle_beta   90.00
_cell.angle_gamma   90.00
#
_symmetry.space_group_name_H-M   'P 1'
#
loop_
_entity.id
_entity.type
_entity.pdbx_description
1 polymer ?
#
loop_
_entity_poly.entity_id
_entity_poly.type
_entity_poly.pdbx_seq_one_letter_code
_entity_poly.pdbx_strand_id
1 'polypeptide(L)'
;MGAVVWLEEVGKNDLSVVGGKGASLGEMINIGVPVPGGFAVTAQAFRDFINRAGISEKLFDALKVDVNEESELHKAEETAKRLIMEARVPKDIEQAIRSRYEELCKREGEQVFVAVRSSATAEDLPDASFAGQQETYLNMRGADEVFNAVRKCWASLYGARAIFYRVEQGVEHDKVNLSAIVQKMVDSEKSGVMFSSQPSTGEPQVVIEGAWGLGEAVVSGSVSPDNYVVDRSSKNILSKFIATKEIMIIRDPKTQKTVTIKVPQEKREAVVLTDNEIVELAKYAEILEKHYGIPQDIEWGVEKGKIYILQSRPITTIGIKKPAQQSEGTGKVILTGLAAAPGTATGIVRIITSGRDLDKVKRGDIMVTKMTMPDMVPGMKRAGAIVTDEGGMACHAAIVSRELGCPAVVGTKKATSILKDGMEITVDGGKGMVYEGRVALAAASKPAAASAGVVVSKPITATEIKVNISEPDRAQAAAATLADGVGLLRIEHMILGLGKTPNWYINNGKSEQYINELVKGVRIVADAFYPKPVWVRTLDAPTDEFRAMEGGEGEPHEHNPMLGWRGIRRDLTETEHFRLEVRAFKKLHEMGLSNVGIMLPMVQHVREFQKAKAIMVEEGLDLERIEVGIMVETPGAALTIEDFIEDGIDYISFGTNDLTQYTLAVDRNNENVAGLYTELHPAVLKQIEYVVERCNEAGVKTSICGQAGSYPEMAKRLVEIGITSISANIDAVAVVRETVARAEKILMLKALRNRD
;
A
#
# COMPACT_ATOMS: atom_id res chain seq x y z
N MET A 1 -28.07 18.95 16.33
CA MET A 1 -26.87 19.43 17.07
C MET A 1 -26.69 20.92 16.77
N GLY A 2 -26.13 21.69 17.71
CA GLY A 2 -25.84 23.11 17.46
C GLY A 2 -24.70 23.31 16.45
N ALA A 3 -24.46 24.54 16.02
CA ALA A 3 -23.38 24.86 15.08
C ALA A 3 -21.98 24.49 15.59
N VAL A 4 -21.82 24.43 16.92
CA VAL A 4 -20.60 24.06 17.63
C VAL A 4 -20.91 23.04 18.72
N VAL A 5 -19.98 22.13 19.00
CA VAL A 5 -20.07 21.09 20.03
C VAL A 5 -18.72 20.96 20.76
N TRP A 6 -18.72 20.64 22.05
CA TRP A 6 -17.48 20.36 22.76
C TRP A 6 -16.86 19.05 22.26
N LEU A 7 -15.52 18.96 22.28
CA LEU A 7 -14.87 17.70 21.93
C LEU A 7 -15.21 16.58 22.93
N GLU A 8 -15.45 16.91 24.21
CA GLU A 8 -15.92 15.94 25.20
C GLU A 8 -17.37 15.44 24.99
N GLU A 9 -18.15 16.08 24.10
CA GLU A 9 -19.54 15.72 23.81
C GLU A 9 -19.68 14.78 22.60
N VAL A 10 -18.57 14.44 21.93
CA VAL A 10 -18.56 13.63 20.71
C VAL A 10 -17.66 12.40 20.86
N GLY A 11 -17.87 11.39 20.02
CA GLY A 11 -17.03 10.20 19.95
C GLY A 11 -17.05 9.54 18.59
N LYS A 12 -16.62 8.28 18.52
CA LYS A 12 -16.46 7.53 17.25
C LYS A 12 -17.73 7.43 16.38
N ASN A 13 -18.91 7.59 16.97
CA ASN A 13 -20.18 7.53 16.25
C ASN A 13 -20.58 8.86 15.57
N ASP A 14 -19.87 9.95 15.85
CA ASP A 14 -20.20 11.30 15.39
C ASP A 14 -19.36 11.75 14.17
N LEU A 15 -18.80 10.80 13.42
CA LEU A 15 -18.01 11.03 12.20
C LEU A 15 -18.69 11.98 11.20
N SER A 16 -20.00 11.82 11.00
CA SER A 16 -20.78 12.68 10.09
C SER A 16 -20.96 14.11 10.58
N VAL A 17 -20.75 14.35 11.89
CA VAL A 17 -20.93 15.66 12.54
C VAL A 17 -19.60 16.40 12.66
N VAL A 18 -18.55 15.73 13.14
CA VAL A 18 -17.27 16.35 13.49
C VAL A 18 -16.09 15.88 12.64
N GLY A 19 -16.32 14.98 11.68
CA GLY A 19 -15.28 14.36 10.87
C GLY A 19 -14.39 13.41 11.66
N GLY A 20 -13.44 12.79 10.95
CA GLY A 20 -12.51 11.79 11.48
C GLY A 20 -11.74 12.22 12.72
N LYS A 21 -11.00 13.34 12.59
CA LYS A 21 -10.16 13.86 13.67
C LYS A 21 -10.97 14.31 14.88
N GLY A 22 -12.11 14.97 14.65
CA GLY A 22 -13.01 15.40 15.72
C GLY A 22 -13.54 14.22 16.54
N ALA A 23 -13.98 13.16 15.86
CA ALA A 23 -14.50 11.95 16.48
C ALA A 23 -13.40 11.21 17.27
N SER A 24 -12.19 11.07 16.69
CA SER A 24 -11.03 10.46 17.37
C SER A 24 -10.61 11.24 18.61
N LEU A 25 -10.55 12.58 18.53
CA LEU A 25 -10.22 13.44 19.68
C LEU A 25 -11.26 13.30 20.81
N GLY A 26 -12.54 13.31 20.49
CA GLY A 26 -13.61 13.13 21.46
C GLY A 26 -13.58 11.74 22.11
N GLU A 27 -13.37 10.68 21.32
CA GLU A 27 -13.20 9.32 21.84
C GLU A 27 -12.04 9.23 22.84
N MET A 28 -10.89 9.83 22.51
CA MET A 28 -9.72 9.86 23.40
C MET A 28 -9.98 10.62 24.72
N ILE A 29 -10.70 11.74 24.67
CA ILE A 29 -11.11 12.48 25.88
C ILE A 29 -11.99 11.60 26.77
N ASN A 30 -12.97 10.92 26.17
CA ASN A 30 -13.94 10.09 26.89
C ASN A 30 -13.33 8.87 27.59
N ILE A 31 -12.19 8.37 27.10
CA ILE A 31 -11.45 7.28 27.75
C ILE A 31 -10.37 7.75 28.73
N GLY A 32 -10.30 9.06 29.00
CA GLY A 32 -9.42 9.64 30.03
C GLY A 32 -7.97 9.85 29.60
N VAL A 33 -7.67 9.86 28.29
CA VAL A 33 -6.35 10.25 27.78
C VAL A 33 -6.23 11.78 27.85
N PRO A 34 -5.06 12.35 28.21
CA PRO A 34 -4.90 13.80 28.38
C PRO A 34 -4.85 14.50 27.02
N VAL A 35 -6.01 14.73 26.42
CA VAL A 35 -6.15 15.49 25.17
C VAL A 35 -6.43 16.96 25.51
N PRO A 36 -5.82 17.93 24.81
CA PRO A 36 -6.15 19.34 24.98
C PRO A 36 -7.62 19.59 24.64
N GLY A 37 -8.32 20.28 25.53
CA GLY A 37 -9.73 20.63 25.36
C GLY A 37 -9.96 21.54 24.14
N GLY A 38 -11.20 21.61 23.71
CA GLY A 38 -11.58 22.37 22.53
C GLY A 38 -12.99 22.06 22.08
N PHE A 39 -13.38 22.60 20.93
CA PHE A 39 -14.69 22.40 20.34
C PHE A 39 -14.58 22.19 18.84
N ALA A 40 -15.59 21.53 18.27
CA ALA A 40 -15.73 21.37 16.84
C ALA A 40 -16.79 22.34 16.31
N VAL A 41 -16.48 23.01 15.20
CA VAL A 41 -17.49 23.65 14.35
C VAL A 41 -17.99 22.58 13.39
N THR A 42 -19.25 22.21 13.54
CA THR A 42 -19.80 21.00 12.92
C THR A 42 -19.81 21.07 11.39
N ALA A 43 -19.75 19.91 10.75
CA ALA A 43 -19.97 19.75 9.32
C ALA A 43 -21.30 20.36 8.85
N GLN A 44 -22.35 20.26 9.69
CA GLN A 44 -23.64 20.89 9.43
C GLN A 44 -23.56 22.42 9.43
N ALA A 45 -22.76 23.02 10.33
CA ALA A 45 -22.58 24.48 10.35
C ALA A 45 -21.93 25.00 9.05
N PHE A 46 -20.97 24.25 8.50
CA PHE A 46 -20.40 24.56 7.18
C PHE A 46 -21.46 24.49 6.07
N ARG A 47 -22.27 23.42 6.08
CA ARG A 47 -23.36 23.24 5.11
C ARG A 47 -24.41 24.35 5.19
N ASP A 48 -24.83 24.71 6.40
CA ASP A 48 -25.78 25.78 6.64
C ASP A 48 -25.22 27.13 6.21
N PHE A 49 -23.92 27.37 6.42
CA PHE A 49 -23.25 28.57 5.94
C PHE A 49 -23.34 28.70 4.42
N ILE A 50 -22.86 27.71 3.64
CA ILE A 50 -22.81 27.83 2.18
C ILE A 50 -24.21 27.94 1.55
N ASN A 51 -25.21 27.29 2.16
CA ASN A 51 -26.60 27.34 1.72
C ASN A 51 -27.25 28.69 2.04
N ARG A 52 -27.17 29.16 3.29
CA ARG A 52 -27.83 30.40 3.74
C ARG A 52 -27.12 31.66 3.23
N ALA A 53 -25.83 31.56 2.91
CA ALA A 53 -25.10 32.63 2.22
C ALA A 53 -25.37 32.65 0.70
N GLY A 54 -26.09 31.66 0.15
CA GLY A 54 -26.45 31.61 -1.26
C GLY A 54 -25.25 31.36 -2.20
N ILE A 55 -24.18 30.75 -1.69
CA ILE A 55 -22.97 30.47 -2.48
C ILE A 55 -22.87 29.02 -2.94
N SER A 56 -23.70 28.12 -2.42
CA SER A 56 -23.62 26.67 -2.70
C SER A 56 -23.61 26.33 -4.19
N GLU A 57 -24.56 26.86 -4.97
CA GLU A 57 -24.67 26.56 -6.42
C GLU A 57 -23.44 27.06 -7.19
N LYS A 58 -23.09 28.34 -7.01
CA LYS A 58 -21.90 28.95 -7.64
C LYS A 58 -20.59 28.25 -7.25
N LEU A 59 -20.50 27.80 -6.00
CA LEU A 59 -19.35 27.09 -5.48
C LEU A 59 -19.19 25.74 -6.18
N PHE A 60 -20.25 24.93 -6.24
CA PHE A 60 -20.17 23.61 -6.85
C PHE A 60 -20.06 23.66 -8.37
N ASP A 61 -20.66 24.64 -9.03
CA ASP A 61 -20.47 24.85 -10.46
C ASP A 61 -19.03 25.24 -10.81
N ALA A 62 -18.38 26.07 -9.98
CA ALA A 62 -16.97 26.43 -10.19
C ALA A 62 -15.99 25.26 -10.05
N LEU A 63 -16.44 24.13 -9.49
CA LEU A 63 -15.63 22.92 -9.32
C LEU A 63 -15.84 21.90 -10.45
N LYS A 64 -16.77 22.14 -11.38
CA LYS A 64 -16.99 21.32 -12.59
C LYS A 64 -15.95 21.70 -13.64
N VAL A 65 -14.71 21.29 -13.42
CA VAL A 65 -13.56 21.57 -14.30
C VAL A 65 -12.89 20.28 -14.71
N ASP A 66 -12.14 20.31 -15.82
CA ASP A 66 -11.24 19.21 -16.15
C ASP A 66 -10.05 19.23 -15.17
N VAL A 67 -9.98 18.24 -14.30
CA VAL A 67 -8.93 18.17 -13.27
C VAL A 67 -7.56 17.80 -13.84
N ASN A 68 -7.49 17.33 -15.09
CA ASN A 68 -6.24 17.05 -15.79
C ASN A 68 -5.60 18.31 -16.39
N GLU A 69 -6.34 19.41 -16.46
CA GLU A 69 -5.84 20.71 -16.90
C GLU A 69 -5.47 21.57 -15.67
N GLU A 70 -4.16 21.68 -15.37
CA GLU A 70 -3.64 22.40 -14.21
C GLU A 70 -4.16 23.84 -14.10
N SER A 71 -4.33 24.50 -15.25
CA SER A 71 -4.83 25.88 -15.31
C SER A 71 -6.31 26.03 -14.94
N GLU A 72 -7.14 25.02 -15.18
CA GLU A 72 -8.55 25.03 -14.77
C GLU A 72 -8.69 24.69 -13.29
N LEU A 73 -7.91 23.73 -12.81
CA LEU A 73 -7.87 23.32 -11.40
C LEU A 73 -7.48 24.49 -10.48
N HIS A 74 -6.47 25.27 -10.86
CA HIS A 74 -6.06 26.45 -10.09
C HIS A 74 -7.12 27.55 -10.10
N LYS A 75 -7.80 27.77 -11.23
CA LYS A 75 -8.92 28.73 -11.31
C LYS A 75 -10.11 28.30 -10.45
N ALA A 76 -10.40 27.00 -10.40
CA ALA A 76 -11.43 26.44 -9.55
C ALA A 76 -11.11 26.63 -8.06
N GLU A 77 -9.86 26.36 -7.64
CA GLU A 77 -9.39 26.63 -6.28
C GLU A 77 -9.53 28.11 -5.91
N GLU A 78 -9.00 29.02 -6.75
CA GLU A 78 -9.05 30.46 -6.49
C GLU A 78 -10.49 30.96 -6.37
N THR A 79 -11.37 30.49 -7.26
CA THR A 79 -12.79 30.86 -7.26
C THR A 79 -13.51 30.34 -6.02
N ALA A 80 -13.30 29.07 -5.67
CA ALA A 80 -13.92 28.45 -4.49
C ALA A 80 -13.46 29.13 -3.19
N LYS A 81 -12.15 29.35 -3.03
CA LYS A 81 -11.57 30.05 -1.86
C LYS A 81 -12.11 31.47 -1.76
N ARG A 82 -12.21 32.19 -2.88
CA ARG A 82 -12.77 33.56 -2.91
C ARG A 82 -14.24 33.58 -2.51
N LEU A 83 -15.07 32.69 -3.06
CA LEU A 83 -16.50 32.62 -2.72
C LEU A 83 -16.72 32.41 -1.21
N ILE A 84 -15.95 31.51 -0.59
CA ILE A 84 -16.04 31.23 0.85
C ILE A 84 -15.54 32.42 1.70
N MET A 85 -14.44 33.05 1.29
CA MET A 85 -13.81 34.15 2.02
C MET A 85 -14.51 35.50 1.84
N GLU A 86 -15.32 35.69 0.80
CA GLU A 86 -16.13 36.90 0.60
C GLU A 86 -17.56 36.74 1.14
N ALA A 87 -18.07 35.52 1.23
CA ALA A 87 -19.42 35.26 1.71
C ALA A 87 -19.61 35.63 3.19
N ARG A 88 -20.77 36.21 3.49
CA ARG A 88 -21.18 36.57 4.84
C ARG A 88 -21.70 35.34 5.57
N VAL A 89 -20.97 34.90 6.60
CA VAL A 89 -21.41 33.82 7.48
C VAL A 89 -22.67 34.26 8.26
N PRO A 90 -23.71 33.41 8.38
CA PRO A 90 -24.88 33.72 9.21
C PRO A 90 -24.50 34.10 10.64
N LYS A 91 -25.14 35.16 11.17
CA LYS A 91 -24.79 35.75 12.47
C LYS A 91 -24.86 34.77 13.64
N ASP A 92 -25.80 33.83 13.61
CA ASP A 92 -25.95 32.78 14.61
C ASP A 92 -24.76 31.81 14.62
N ILE A 93 -24.25 31.42 13.45
CA ILE A 93 -23.06 30.55 13.32
C ILE A 93 -21.81 31.32 13.76
N GLU A 94 -21.65 32.56 13.31
CA GLU A 94 -20.54 33.43 13.72
C GLU A 94 -20.52 33.62 15.25
N GLN A 95 -21.66 33.99 15.84
CA GLN A 95 -21.78 34.16 17.29
C GLN A 95 -21.54 32.86 18.06
N ALA A 96 -21.99 31.72 17.54
CA ALA A 96 -21.75 30.42 18.16
C ALA A 96 -20.25 30.10 18.24
N ILE A 97 -19.50 30.32 17.16
CA ILE A 97 -18.04 30.09 17.12
C ILE A 97 -17.32 31.02 18.12
N ARG A 98 -17.64 32.32 18.07
CA ARG A 98 -17.01 33.33 18.93
C ARG A 98 -17.30 33.09 20.41
N SER A 99 -18.57 32.86 20.75
CA SER A 99 -19.01 32.61 22.12
C SER A 99 -18.40 31.33 22.68
N ARG A 100 -18.24 30.28 21.85
CA ARG A 100 -17.63 29.02 22.27
C ARG A 100 -16.15 29.17 22.57
N TYR A 101 -15.41 29.95 21.79
CA TYR A 101 -14.03 30.31 22.11
C TYR A 101 -13.92 31.13 23.40
N GLU A 102 -14.82 32.09 23.62
CA GLU A 102 -14.87 32.85 24.88
C GLU A 102 -15.19 31.95 26.08
N GLU A 103 -16.08 30.97 25.93
CA GLU A 103 -16.37 29.98 26.96
C GLU A 103 -15.14 29.10 27.25
N LEU A 104 -14.39 28.68 26.22
CA LEU A 104 -13.12 27.97 26.38
C LEU A 104 -12.11 28.82 27.18
N CYS A 105 -11.98 30.11 26.86
CA CYS A 105 -11.11 31.02 27.62
C CYS A 105 -11.55 31.15 29.09
N LYS A 106 -12.86 31.20 29.35
CA LYS A 106 -13.40 31.24 30.72
C LYS A 106 -13.09 29.95 31.49
N ARG A 107 -13.21 28.78 30.85
CA ARG A 107 -12.87 27.48 31.47
C ARG A 107 -11.39 27.39 31.87
N GLU A 108 -10.53 27.98 31.05
CA GLU A 108 -9.07 27.96 31.25
C GLU A 108 -8.58 29.12 32.15
N GLY A 109 -9.43 30.09 32.46
CA GLY A 109 -9.11 31.24 33.31
C GLY A 109 -8.28 32.33 32.64
N GLU A 110 -7.92 32.15 31.36
CA GLU A 110 -7.18 33.12 30.56
C GLU A 110 -7.54 33.02 29.07
N GLN A 111 -7.13 34.00 28.28
CA GLN A 111 -7.29 33.93 26.84
C GLN A 111 -6.29 32.94 26.24
N VAL A 112 -6.78 31.82 25.73
CA VAL A 112 -5.93 30.73 25.22
C VAL A 112 -5.61 30.84 23.73
N PHE A 113 -4.44 30.35 23.36
CA PHE A 113 -4.10 30.08 21.96
C PHE A 113 -4.74 28.78 21.51
N VAL A 114 -5.23 28.73 20.27
CA VAL A 114 -5.86 27.54 19.70
C VAL A 114 -5.28 27.20 18.32
N ALA A 115 -5.30 25.90 18.00
CA ALA A 115 -5.13 25.37 16.67
C ALA A 115 -6.50 25.23 16.01
N VAL A 116 -6.62 25.64 14.74
CA VAL A 116 -7.78 25.34 13.90
C VAL A 116 -7.36 24.30 12.87
N ARG A 117 -7.92 23.10 12.98
CA ARG A 117 -7.56 21.91 12.20
C ARG A 117 -8.77 21.45 11.39
N SER A 118 -8.52 21.05 10.15
CA SER A 118 -9.55 20.50 9.28
C SER A 118 -9.85 19.05 9.66
N SER A 119 -11.14 18.68 9.67
CA SER A 119 -11.64 17.34 9.94
C SER A 119 -12.77 17.03 8.96
N ALA A 120 -12.45 16.42 7.82
CA ALA A 120 -13.46 16.13 6.80
C ALA A 120 -14.27 14.87 7.14
N THR A 121 -15.54 14.85 6.73
CA THR A 121 -16.45 13.70 6.96
C THR A 121 -16.09 12.47 6.13
N ALA A 122 -15.23 12.65 5.12
CA ALA A 122 -14.76 11.60 4.20
C ALA A 122 -13.25 11.29 4.36
N GLU A 123 -12.58 11.87 5.37
CA GLU A 123 -11.12 11.80 5.55
C GLU A 123 -10.58 10.40 5.93
N ASP A 124 -11.46 9.53 6.44
CA ASP A 124 -11.11 8.22 7.02
C ASP A 124 -11.76 7.03 6.26
N LEU A 125 -12.09 7.19 4.97
CA LEU A 125 -12.42 6.03 4.14
C LEU A 125 -11.16 5.14 4.01
N PRO A 126 -11.28 3.79 4.07
CA PRO A 126 -10.13 2.87 4.09
C PRO A 126 -9.12 3.05 2.96
N ASP A 127 -9.57 3.60 1.82
CA ASP A 127 -8.78 3.82 0.61
C ASP A 127 -8.39 5.30 0.38
N ALA A 128 -8.74 6.21 1.29
CA ALA A 128 -8.56 7.65 1.11
C ALA A 128 -7.78 8.34 2.22
N SER A 129 -6.45 8.27 2.19
CA SER A 129 -5.62 9.08 3.09
C SER A 129 -5.43 10.50 2.54
N PHE A 130 -6.19 11.48 3.04
CA PHE A 130 -5.98 12.91 2.73
C PHE A 130 -4.79 13.54 3.50
N ALA A 131 -3.87 12.71 3.99
CA ALA A 131 -2.81 13.13 4.90
C ALA A 131 -1.93 14.24 4.28
N GLY A 132 -1.77 15.34 5.02
CA GLY A 132 -0.89 16.46 4.64
C GLY A 132 -1.43 17.40 3.56
N GLN A 133 -2.67 17.25 3.09
CA GLN A 133 -3.21 18.08 2.01
C GLN A 133 -4.02 19.31 2.48
N GLN A 134 -4.40 19.38 3.76
CA GLN A 134 -5.28 20.43 4.29
C GLN A 134 -4.57 21.35 5.30
N GLU A 135 -4.88 22.64 5.24
CA GLU A 135 -4.19 23.68 6.03
C GLU A 135 -4.57 23.63 7.52
N THR A 136 -3.55 23.70 8.40
CA THR A 136 -3.71 23.86 9.85
C THR A 136 -3.23 25.25 10.26
N TYR A 137 -4.00 25.95 11.09
CA TYR A 137 -3.65 27.28 11.59
C TYR A 137 -3.33 27.19 13.08
N LEU A 138 -2.07 27.44 13.44
CA LEU A 138 -1.56 27.34 14.82
C LEU A 138 -1.50 28.71 15.50
N ASN A 139 -1.61 28.72 16.83
CA ASN A 139 -1.44 29.92 17.66
C ASN A 139 -2.44 31.05 17.35
N MET A 140 -3.69 30.72 17.00
CA MET A 140 -4.76 31.71 16.84
C MET A 140 -5.21 32.20 18.22
N ARG A 141 -5.42 33.51 18.39
CA ARG A 141 -5.84 34.12 19.66
C ARG A 141 -6.86 35.23 19.46
N GLY A 142 -7.97 35.14 20.20
CA GLY A 142 -9.08 36.07 20.11
C GLY A 142 -10.18 35.58 19.18
N ALA A 143 -11.42 35.92 19.52
CA ALA A 143 -12.61 35.41 18.84
C ALA A 143 -12.61 35.75 17.34
N ASP A 144 -12.12 36.93 16.95
CA ASP A 144 -11.99 37.35 15.55
C ASP A 144 -10.99 36.50 14.76
N GLU A 145 -9.82 36.26 15.33
CA GLU A 145 -8.77 35.50 14.66
C GLU A 145 -9.18 34.03 14.51
N VAL A 146 -9.77 33.44 15.56
CA VAL A 146 -10.30 32.07 15.53
C VAL A 146 -11.42 31.93 14.50
N PHE A 147 -12.36 32.87 14.47
CA PHE A 147 -13.43 32.87 13.47
C PHE A 147 -12.86 32.96 12.05
N ASN A 148 -11.89 33.85 11.81
CA ASN A 148 -11.25 33.96 10.51
C ASN A 148 -10.48 32.69 10.12
N ALA A 149 -9.79 32.05 11.07
CA ALA A 149 -9.10 30.78 10.85
C ALA A 149 -10.07 29.64 10.51
N VAL A 150 -11.26 29.59 11.13
CA VAL A 150 -12.33 28.64 10.75
C VAL A 150 -12.77 28.85 9.30
N ARG A 151 -12.92 30.10 8.86
CA ARG A 151 -13.28 30.40 7.46
C ARG A 151 -12.21 29.96 6.48
N LYS A 152 -10.94 30.21 6.80
CA LYS A 152 -9.81 29.73 5.99
C LYS A 152 -9.74 28.20 5.96
N CYS A 153 -10.03 27.55 7.09
CA CYS A 153 -10.14 26.09 7.18
C CYS A 153 -11.25 25.55 6.26
N TRP A 154 -12.44 26.16 6.24
CA TRP A 154 -13.49 25.80 5.27
C TRP A 154 -13.06 26.01 3.82
N ALA A 155 -12.32 27.08 3.53
CA ALA A 155 -11.81 27.35 2.20
C ALA A 155 -10.75 26.31 1.76
N SER A 156 -9.96 25.77 2.69
CA SER A 156 -8.93 24.77 2.38
C SER A 156 -9.50 23.42 1.91
N LEU A 157 -10.79 23.15 2.18
CA LEU A 157 -11.50 22.00 1.59
C LEU A 157 -11.40 22.00 0.05
N TYR A 158 -11.29 23.16 -0.58
CA TYR A 158 -11.27 23.34 -2.03
C TYR A 158 -9.89 23.74 -2.57
N GLY A 159 -8.79 23.30 -1.95
CA GLY A 159 -7.47 23.39 -2.56
C GLY A 159 -7.35 22.50 -3.81
N ALA A 160 -6.52 22.87 -4.79
CA ALA A 160 -6.36 22.17 -6.07
C ALA A 160 -6.16 20.66 -5.90
N ARG A 161 -5.26 20.25 -4.99
CA ARG A 161 -5.01 18.83 -4.69
C ARG A 161 -6.25 18.11 -4.15
N ALA A 162 -7.03 18.76 -3.29
CA ALA A 162 -8.24 18.19 -2.72
C ALA A 162 -9.38 18.11 -3.75
N ILE A 163 -9.45 19.05 -4.70
CA ILE A 163 -10.38 19.01 -5.82
C ILE A 163 -10.03 17.84 -6.75
N PHE A 164 -8.78 17.81 -7.24
CA PHE A 164 -8.25 16.75 -8.10
C PHE A 164 -8.56 15.36 -7.52
N TYR A 165 -8.16 15.15 -6.27
CA TYR A 165 -8.33 13.87 -5.59
C TYR A 165 -9.81 13.45 -5.49
N ARG A 166 -10.72 14.37 -5.18
CA ARG A 166 -12.15 14.04 -5.09
C ARG A 166 -12.74 13.64 -6.44
N VAL A 167 -12.35 14.32 -7.52
CA VAL A 167 -12.84 14.00 -8.87
C VAL A 167 -12.31 12.63 -9.31
N GLU A 168 -11.02 12.36 -9.11
CA GLU A 168 -10.39 11.05 -9.40
C GLU A 168 -11.05 9.88 -8.65
N GLN A 169 -11.45 10.10 -7.40
CA GLN A 169 -12.13 9.09 -6.57
C GLN A 169 -13.66 9.02 -6.80
N GLY A 170 -14.20 9.80 -7.74
CA GLY A 170 -15.64 9.85 -8.01
C GLY A 170 -16.48 10.40 -6.85
N VAL A 171 -15.87 11.18 -5.95
CA VAL A 171 -16.54 11.75 -4.77
C VAL A 171 -17.18 13.09 -5.13
N GLU A 172 -18.51 13.13 -5.15
CA GLU A 172 -19.26 14.36 -5.43
C GLU A 172 -18.96 15.46 -4.40
N HIS A 173 -18.63 16.66 -4.88
CA HIS A 173 -18.22 17.79 -4.04
C HIS A 173 -19.30 18.28 -3.08
N ASP A 174 -20.57 18.11 -3.43
CA ASP A 174 -21.70 18.50 -2.62
C ASP A 174 -22.02 17.50 -1.49
N LYS A 175 -21.48 16.27 -1.54
CA LYS A 175 -21.62 15.27 -0.46
C LYS A 175 -20.56 15.38 0.62
N VAL A 176 -19.46 16.10 0.36
CA VAL A 176 -18.36 16.28 1.33
C VAL A 176 -18.60 17.50 2.20
N ASN A 177 -18.47 17.33 3.52
CA ASN A 177 -18.49 18.44 4.48
C ASN A 177 -17.19 18.50 5.28
N LEU A 178 -16.88 19.69 5.77
CA LEU A 178 -15.74 19.90 6.65
C LEU A 178 -16.19 20.39 8.02
N SER A 179 -15.76 19.66 9.05
CA SER A 179 -15.74 20.14 10.42
C SER A 179 -14.41 20.86 10.68
N ALA A 180 -14.45 21.99 11.39
CA ALA A 180 -13.26 22.69 11.84
C ALA A 180 -13.06 22.48 13.33
N ILE A 181 -11.97 21.82 13.71
CA ILE A 181 -11.63 21.53 15.10
C ILE A 181 -10.83 22.69 15.66
N VAL A 182 -11.38 23.35 16.69
CA VAL A 182 -10.73 24.43 17.43
C VAL A 182 -10.23 23.86 18.76
N GLN A 183 -8.94 23.54 18.79
CA GLN A 183 -8.31 22.85 19.92
C GLN A 183 -7.32 23.77 20.64
N LYS A 184 -7.29 23.74 21.97
CA LYS A 184 -6.29 24.47 22.75
C LYS A 184 -4.87 24.09 22.31
N MET A 185 -4.04 25.10 22.04
CA MET A 185 -2.61 24.90 21.75
C MET A 185 -1.90 24.40 23.00
N VAL A 186 -1.08 23.37 22.81
CA VAL A 186 -0.04 22.99 23.75
C VAL A 186 1.22 23.72 23.31
N ASP A 187 1.75 24.63 24.14
CA ASP A 187 3.02 25.31 23.86
C ASP A 187 4.18 24.37 24.20
N SER A 188 4.33 23.35 23.34
CA SER A 188 5.17 22.21 23.62
C SER A 188 6.64 22.61 23.75
N GLU A 189 7.24 22.29 24.89
CA GLU A 189 8.70 22.34 25.07
C GLU A 189 9.37 21.12 24.42
N LYS A 190 8.64 19.99 24.37
CA LYS A 190 9.02 18.74 23.72
C LYS A 190 7.80 18.17 23.01
N SER A 191 7.98 17.54 21.87
CA SER A 191 6.88 16.91 21.14
C SER A 191 7.40 15.86 20.16
N GLY A 192 6.48 15.07 19.63
CA GLY A 192 6.80 14.18 18.54
C GLY A 192 5.69 13.17 18.27
N VAL A 193 6.10 12.02 17.77
CA VAL A 193 5.20 10.93 17.35
C VAL A 193 5.55 9.67 18.13
N MET A 194 4.59 8.79 18.33
CA MET A 194 4.83 7.46 18.86
C MET A 194 3.94 6.42 18.20
N PHE A 195 4.49 5.23 18.03
CA PHE A 195 3.81 4.08 17.46
C PHE A 195 3.61 3.03 18.55
N SER A 196 2.39 2.52 18.71
CA SER A 196 2.07 1.53 19.75
C SER A 196 2.63 0.13 19.47
N SER A 197 3.09 -0.09 18.22
CA SER A 197 3.82 -1.25 17.75
C SER A 197 4.92 -0.79 16.78
N GLN A 198 5.98 -1.58 16.60
CA GLN A 198 7.07 -1.26 15.68
C GLN A 198 6.52 -1.10 14.24
N PRO A 199 6.50 0.11 13.66
CA PRO A 199 5.80 0.38 12.40
C PRO A 199 6.31 -0.40 11.18
N SER A 200 7.55 -0.92 11.25
CA SER A 200 8.17 -1.72 10.18
C SER A 200 7.98 -3.23 10.32
N THR A 201 7.89 -3.75 11.55
CA THR A 201 7.95 -5.20 11.81
C THR A 201 6.70 -5.74 12.50
N GLY A 202 5.87 -4.88 13.10
CA GLY A 202 4.72 -5.27 13.91
C GLY A 202 5.09 -5.88 15.27
N GLU A 203 6.37 -5.82 15.68
CA GLU A 203 6.78 -6.29 17.00
C GLU A 203 6.03 -5.51 18.10
N PRO A 204 5.70 -6.14 19.24
CA PRO A 204 4.98 -5.51 20.34
C PRO A 204 5.92 -4.59 21.15
N GLN A 205 6.47 -3.58 20.48
CA GLN A 205 7.36 -2.55 21.02
C GLN A 205 6.75 -1.18 20.72
N VAL A 206 6.74 -0.30 21.72
CA VAL A 206 6.36 1.09 21.52
C VAL A 206 7.59 1.85 21.04
N VAL A 207 7.48 2.54 19.90
CA VAL A 207 8.55 3.38 19.34
C VAL A 207 8.15 4.84 19.52
N ILE A 208 8.94 5.61 20.24
CA ILE A 208 8.67 7.02 20.56
C ILE A 208 9.75 7.88 19.91
N GLU A 209 9.33 8.88 19.14
CA GLU A 209 10.22 9.89 18.56
C GLU A 209 9.95 11.26 19.18
N GLY A 210 11.00 11.98 19.58
CA GLY A 210 10.87 13.28 20.26
C GLY A 210 11.88 14.32 19.80
N ALA A 211 11.43 15.56 19.65
CA ALA A 211 12.25 16.75 19.40
C ALA A 211 11.84 17.92 20.32
N TRP A 212 12.64 18.99 20.30
CA TRP A 212 12.34 20.22 21.03
C TRP A 212 11.31 21.07 20.29
N GLY A 213 10.46 21.77 21.05
CA GLY A 213 9.44 22.67 20.49
C GLY A 213 8.16 21.96 20.03
N LEU A 214 7.47 22.57 19.07
CA LEU A 214 6.20 22.09 18.50
C LEU A 214 6.39 20.89 17.56
N GLY A 215 5.41 20.00 17.53
CA GLY A 215 5.50 18.68 16.87
C GLY A 215 5.57 18.73 15.34
N GLU A 216 5.21 19.87 14.75
CA GLU A 216 5.26 20.11 13.31
C GLU A 216 6.64 19.81 12.71
N ALA A 217 7.72 20.05 13.45
CA ALA A 217 9.08 19.74 12.98
C ALA A 217 9.31 18.23 12.78
N VAL A 218 8.76 17.40 13.67
CA VAL A 218 8.88 15.93 13.63
C VAL A 218 7.96 15.36 12.56
N VAL A 219 6.70 15.80 12.51
CA VAL A 219 5.70 15.33 11.55
C VAL A 219 6.09 15.66 10.11
N SER A 220 6.67 16.85 9.89
CA SER A 220 7.20 17.25 8.56
C SER A 220 8.52 16.57 8.19
N GLY A 221 9.16 15.88 9.12
CA GLY A 221 10.50 15.31 8.95
C GLY A 221 11.62 16.36 8.81
N SER A 222 11.37 17.62 9.16
CA SER A 222 12.34 18.71 9.06
C SER A 222 13.38 18.73 10.19
N VAL A 223 13.19 17.89 11.22
CA VAL A 223 14.16 17.65 12.29
C VAL A 223 14.45 16.15 12.42
N SER A 224 15.67 15.79 12.80
CA SER A 224 16.01 14.43 13.24
C SER A 224 15.64 14.27 14.72
N PRO A 225 14.61 13.48 15.08
CA PRO A 225 14.19 13.32 16.46
C PRO A 225 15.06 12.28 17.20
N ASP A 226 15.08 12.37 18.53
CA ASP A 226 15.51 11.24 19.35
C ASP A 226 14.53 10.08 19.16
N ASN A 227 15.01 8.85 19.21
CA ASN A 227 14.20 7.64 19.09
C ASN A 227 14.38 6.76 20.34
N TYR A 228 13.27 6.33 20.93
CA TYR A 228 13.23 5.49 22.12
C TYR A 228 12.36 4.27 21.84
N VAL A 229 12.87 3.07 22.15
CA VAL A 229 12.13 1.82 21.99
C VAL A 229 11.83 1.24 23.35
N VAL A 230 10.56 0.93 23.61
CA VAL A 230 10.07 0.39 24.88
C VAL A 230 9.40 -0.95 24.64
N ASP A 231 9.77 -1.96 25.42
CA ASP A 231 9.09 -3.25 25.40
C ASP A 231 7.66 -3.08 25.96
N ARG A 232 6.64 -3.49 25.19
CA ARG A 232 5.26 -3.19 25.56
C ARG A 232 4.82 -3.92 26.83
N SER A 233 5.33 -5.12 27.07
CA SER A 233 4.92 -6.00 28.17
C SER A 233 5.57 -5.60 29.50
N SER A 234 6.89 -5.40 29.48
CA SER A 234 7.68 -5.08 30.67
C SER A 234 7.81 -3.57 30.95
N LYS A 235 7.48 -2.73 29.97
CA LYS A 235 7.71 -1.26 29.99
C LYS A 235 9.18 -0.86 30.16
N ASN A 236 10.10 -1.80 29.93
CA ASN A 236 11.52 -1.52 29.95
C ASN A 236 11.93 -0.77 28.68
N ILE A 237 12.77 0.26 28.85
CA ILE A 237 13.38 0.96 27.71
C ILE A 237 14.47 0.06 27.13
N LEU A 238 14.25 -0.42 25.91
CA LEU A 238 15.15 -1.31 25.18
C LEU A 238 16.32 -0.57 24.54
N SER A 239 16.07 0.61 23.98
CA SER A 239 17.10 1.43 23.34
C SER A 239 16.75 2.91 23.37
N LYS A 240 17.80 3.74 23.29
CA LYS A 240 17.72 5.19 23.11
C LYS A 240 18.73 5.61 22.05
N PHE A 241 18.27 6.28 21.01
CA PHE A 241 19.08 6.87 19.97
C PHE A 241 18.90 8.38 20.01
N ILE A 242 20.01 9.12 20.23
CA ILE A 242 19.97 10.57 20.40
C ILE A 242 20.43 11.23 19.12
N ALA A 243 19.55 11.98 18.48
CA ALA A 243 19.81 12.67 17.23
C ALA A 243 20.26 14.13 17.48
N THR A 244 20.98 14.68 16.50
CA THR A 244 21.37 16.08 16.51
C THR A 244 20.20 16.92 15.98
N LYS A 245 19.57 17.67 16.87
CA LYS A 245 18.39 18.49 16.57
C LYS A 245 18.86 19.89 16.13
N GLU A 246 18.91 20.15 14.83
CA GLU A 246 19.39 21.41 14.25
C GLU A 246 18.40 22.58 14.44
N ILE A 247 17.11 22.29 14.25
CA ILE A 247 16.03 23.28 14.30
C ILE A 247 14.93 22.86 15.29
N MET A 248 14.19 23.84 15.79
CA MET A 248 12.97 23.65 16.54
C MET A 248 11.96 24.72 16.14
N ILE A 249 10.68 24.36 16.21
CA ILE A 249 9.58 25.29 15.96
C ILE A 249 9.04 25.74 17.32
N ILE A 250 8.90 27.04 17.53
CA ILE A 250 8.34 27.62 18.75
C ILE A 250 7.26 28.65 18.45
N ARG A 251 6.44 28.95 19.46
CA ARG A 251 5.70 30.20 19.49
C ARG A 251 6.67 31.33 19.86
N ASP A 252 6.87 32.27 18.95
CA ASP A 252 7.73 33.42 19.17
C ASP A 252 7.19 34.28 20.32
N PRO A 253 7.97 34.57 21.38
CA PRO A 253 7.48 35.35 22.51
C PRO A 253 7.05 36.79 22.18
N LYS A 254 7.56 37.37 21.08
CA LYS A 254 7.26 38.76 20.67
C LYS A 254 6.08 38.82 19.71
N THR A 255 6.11 38.00 18.66
CA THR A 255 5.09 38.02 17.60
C THR A 255 3.93 37.09 17.89
N GLN A 256 4.08 36.16 18.83
CA GLN A 256 3.13 35.10 19.18
C GLN A 256 2.79 34.15 18.02
N LYS A 257 3.55 34.24 16.91
CA LYS A 257 3.43 33.37 15.74
C LYS A 257 4.39 32.20 15.84
N THR A 258 4.11 31.16 15.07
CA THR A 258 5.00 30.02 14.90
C THR A 258 6.24 30.44 14.09
N VAL A 259 7.43 30.17 14.62
CA VAL A 259 8.71 30.45 13.95
C VAL A 259 9.66 29.27 14.09
N THR A 260 10.45 29.03 13.04
CA THR A 260 11.54 28.06 13.05
C THR A 260 12.82 28.75 13.51
N ILE A 261 13.43 28.23 14.57
CA ILE A 261 14.71 28.72 15.10
C ILE A 261 15.73 27.58 15.15
N LYS A 262 17.01 27.93 15.24
CA LYS A 262 18.06 26.94 15.54
C LYS A 262 17.95 26.51 16.99
N VAL A 263 18.11 25.21 17.25
CA VAL A 263 18.17 24.70 18.62
C VAL A 263 19.44 25.24 19.30
N PRO A 264 19.35 25.74 20.56
CA PRO A 264 20.52 26.13 21.34
C PRO A 264 21.56 25.02 21.40
N GLN A 265 22.85 25.35 21.33
CA GLN A 265 23.93 24.38 21.18
C GLN A 265 23.93 23.29 22.26
N GLU A 266 23.66 23.67 23.52
CA GLU A 266 23.51 22.78 24.67
C GLU A 266 22.34 21.79 24.56
N LYS A 267 21.31 22.10 23.76
CA LYS A 267 20.12 21.26 23.58
C LYS A 267 20.19 20.35 22.34
N ARG A 268 21.09 20.60 21.40
CA ARG A 268 21.13 19.89 20.10
C ARG A 268 21.31 18.38 20.26
N GLU A 269 22.22 18.00 21.16
CA GLU A 269 22.57 16.60 21.45
C GLU A 269 22.07 16.14 22.82
N ALA A 270 21.31 16.99 23.51
CA ALA A 270 20.66 16.61 24.76
C ALA A 270 19.52 15.62 24.48
N VAL A 271 19.32 14.71 25.45
CA VAL A 271 18.18 13.78 25.46
C VAL A 271 16.90 14.60 25.66
N VAL A 272 15.93 14.44 24.77
CA VAL A 272 14.65 15.17 24.81
C VAL A 272 13.77 14.69 25.95
N LEU A 273 13.56 13.38 26.07
CA LEU A 273 12.68 12.79 27.07
C LEU A 273 13.43 12.12 28.21
N THR A 274 12.94 12.34 29.43
CA THR A 274 13.33 11.59 30.61
C THR A 274 12.71 10.19 30.59
N ASP A 275 13.31 9.26 31.32
CA ASP A 275 12.84 7.86 31.39
C ASP A 275 11.40 7.75 31.89
N ASN A 276 10.99 8.63 32.82
CA ASN A 276 9.62 8.69 33.30
C ASN A 276 8.64 9.13 32.20
N GLU A 277 8.99 10.16 31.42
CA GLU A 277 8.17 10.62 30.28
C GLU A 277 8.06 9.53 29.21
N ILE A 278 9.15 8.80 28.92
CA ILE A 278 9.16 7.67 27.97
C ILE A 278 8.18 6.57 28.41
N VAL A 279 8.25 6.17 29.68
CA VAL A 279 7.36 5.13 30.24
C VAL A 279 5.91 5.60 30.28
N GLU A 280 5.66 6.87 30.58
CA GLU A 280 4.30 7.44 30.60
C GLU A 280 3.68 7.48 29.21
N LEU A 281 4.43 7.93 28.18
CA LEU A 281 4.00 7.87 26.78
C LEU A 281 3.68 6.43 26.34
N ALA A 282 4.53 5.46 26.72
CA ALA A 282 4.29 4.04 26.43
C ALA A 282 3.05 3.45 27.13
N LYS A 283 2.54 4.08 28.20
CA LYS A 283 1.24 3.72 28.80
C LYS A 283 0.08 4.26 27.97
N TYR A 284 0.15 5.51 27.51
CA TYR A 284 -0.89 6.07 26.64
C TYR A 284 -1.00 5.32 25.31
N ALA A 285 0.14 4.93 24.71
CA ALA A 285 0.14 4.11 23.50
C ALA A 285 -0.59 2.77 23.68
N GLU A 286 -0.42 2.11 24.82
CA GLU A 286 -1.11 0.85 25.14
C GLU A 286 -2.62 1.07 25.40
N ILE A 287 -2.99 2.14 26.12
CA ILE A 287 -4.40 2.49 26.36
C ILE A 287 -5.12 2.68 25.02
N LEU A 288 -4.51 3.44 24.10
CA LEU A 288 -5.07 3.73 22.79
C LEU A 288 -5.16 2.48 21.91
N GLU A 289 -4.09 1.67 21.81
CA GLU A 289 -4.14 0.42 21.03
C GLU A 289 -5.17 -0.56 21.59
N LYS A 290 -5.25 -0.73 22.92
CA LYS A 290 -6.23 -1.61 23.56
C LYS A 290 -7.66 -1.15 23.30
N HIS A 291 -7.90 0.16 23.29
CA HIS A 291 -9.21 0.74 23.04
C HIS A 291 -9.65 0.54 21.58
N TYR A 292 -8.77 0.85 20.62
CA TYR A 292 -9.08 0.74 19.20
C TYR A 292 -8.94 -0.69 18.63
N GLY A 293 -8.25 -1.60 19.34
CA GLY A 293 -8.05 -2.99 18.95
C GLY A 293 -7.02 -3.21 17.83
N ILE A 294 -6.39 -2.14 17.35
CA ILE A 294 -5.39 -2.14 16.27
C ILE A 294 -4.25 -1.17 16.60
N PRO A 295 -3.01 -1.42 16.14
CA PRO A 295 -1.87 -0.54 16.40
C PRO A 295 -2.11 0.91 15.97
N GLN A 296 -1.61 1.86 16.77
CA GLN A 296 -1.87 3.30 16.62
C GLN A 296 -0.59 4.12 16.37
N ASP A 297 -0.68 5.08 15.45
CA ASP A 297 0.23 6.20 15.22
C ASP A 297 -0.32 7.44 15.97
N ILE A 298 0.46 7.97 16.91
CA ILE A 298 -0.01 8.89 17.95
C ILE A 298 0.91 10.12 18.01
N GLU A 299 0.33 11.31 17.91
CA GLU A 299 1.05 12.57 18.11
C GLU A 299 0.94 13.03 19.57
N TRP A 300 2.04 13.55 20.13
CA TRP A 300 2.09 14.00 21.52
C TRP A 300 2.90 15.30 21.70
N GLY A 301 2.62 16.02 22.78
CA GLY A 301 3.35 17.22 23.20
C GLY A 301 3.45 17.31 24.72
N VAL A 302 4.51 17.93 25.21
CA VAL A 302 4.73 18.19 26.64
C VAL A 302 4.76 19.69 26.85
N GLU A 303 3.92 20.19 27.74
CA GLU A 303 3.92 21.58 28.20
C GLU A 303 4.03 21.60 29.73
N LYS A 304 5.04 22.29 30.25
CA LYS A 304 5.30 22.43 31.69
C LYS A 304 5.35 21.07 32.40
N GLY A 305 6.01 20.08 31.78
CA GLY A 305 6.12 18.72 32.30
C GLY A 305 4.85 17.86 32.25
N LYS A 306 3.75 18.34 31.64
CA LYS A 306 2.53 17.55 31.45
C LYS A 306 2.42 17.06 30.01
N ILE A 307 2.22 15.76 29.83
CA ILE A 307 2.01 15.12 28.53
C ILE A 307 0.58 15.34 28.05
N TYR A 308 0.45 15.66 26.76
CA TYR A 308 -0.80 15.74 26.04
C TYR A 308 -0.76 14.89 24.77
N ILE A 309 -1.85 14.18 24.48
CA ILE A 309 -2.04 13.47 23.22
C ILE A 309 -2.80 14.38 22.25
N LEU A 310 -2.24 14.58 21.07
CA LEU A 310 -2.70 15.56 20.08
C LEU A 310 -3.48 14.93 18.93
N GLN A 311 -3.23 13.66 18.63
CA GLN A 311 -3.91 12.87 17.60
C GLN A 311 -3.64 11.37 17.79
N SER A 312 -4.56 10.50 17.37
CA SER A 312 -4.34 9.05 17.23
C SER A 312 -5.04 8.54 15.98
N ARG A 313 -4.38 7.65 15.23
CA ARG A 313 -4.93 6.97 14.05
C ARG A 313 -4.31 5.57 13.87
N PRO A 314 -4.94 4.66 13.11
CA PRO A 314 -4.38 3.33 12.86
C PRO A 314 -3.04 3.37 12.11
N ILE A 315 -2.11 2.46 12.46
CA ILE A 315 -0.88 2.24 11.67
C ILE A 315 -1.24 1.40 10.44
N THR A 316 -1.15 1.99 9.25
CA THR A 316 -1.48 1.31 7.98
C THR A 316 -0.32 0.48 7.41
N THR A 317 0.91 0.64 7.93
CA THR A 317 2.11 -0.05 7.44
C THR A 317 2.33 -1.44 8.04
N ILE A 318 1.64 -1.78 9.14
CA ILE A 318 1.77 -3.08 9.82
C ILE A 318 0.89 -4.11 9.09
N GLY A 319 1.28 -4.42 7.86
CA GLY A 319 0.77 -5.54 7.05
C GLY A 319 1.91 -6.45 6.55
N ILE A 320 3.16 -6.06 6.77
CA ILE A 320 4.36 -6.77 6.33
C ILE A 320 4.91 -7.61 7.49
N LYS A 321 4.40 -8.83 7.68
CA LYS A 321 5.07 -9.80 8.56
C LYS A 321 6.36 -10.29 7.89
N LYS A 322 7.50 -9.72 8.27
CA LYS A 322 8.78 -10.42 8.33
C LYS A 322 9.27 -10.37 9.78
N PRO A 323 9.57 -11.50 10.44
CA PRO A 323 10.22 -11.47 11.74
C PRO A 323 11.58 -10.78 11.59
N ALA A 324 11.90 -9.85 12.47
CA ALA A 324 13.25 -9.31 12.58
C ALA A 324 14.17 -10.41 13.13
N GLN A 325 14.90 -11.11 12.26
CA GLN A 325 15.93 -12.05 12.69
C GLN A 325 17.24 -11.30 12.98
N GLN A 326 17.72 -11.46 14.22
CA GLN A 326 19.08 -11.12 14.59
C GLN A 326 20.07 -11.93 13.72
N SER A 327 21.06 -11.25 13.18
CA SER A 327 22.17 -11.80 12.40
C SER A 327 23.45 -11.10 12.85
N GLU A 328 24.52 -11.84 13.12
CA GLU A 328 25.82 -11.24 13.40
C GLU A 328 26.60 -11.20 12.07
N GLY A 329 26.80 -10.00 11.52
CA GLY A 329 27.64 -9.79 10.36
C GLY A 329 29.09 -9.60 10.78
N THR A 330 30.02 -10.37 10.22
CA THR A 330 31.46 -10.32 10.51
C THR A 330 32.22 -9.22 9.72
N GLY A 331 31.49 -8.31 9.07
CA GLY A 331 32.06 -7.20 8.30
C GLY A 331 32.35 -5.96 9.15
N LYS A 332 33.33 -5.15 8.74
CA LYS A 332 33.64 -3.88 9.41
C LYS A 332 32.50 -2.87 9.19
N VAL A 333 31.77 -2.57 10.26
CA VAL A 333 30.72 -1.53 10.28
C VAL A 333 31.38 -0.16 10.14
N ILE A 334 30.97 0.61 9.14
CA ILE A 334 31.48 1.97 8.87
C ILE A 334 30.50 3.07 9.33
N LEU A 335 29.20 2.79 9.32
CA LEU A 335 28.16 3.69 9.83
C LEU A 335 27.06 2.91 10.54
N THR A 336 26.41 3.57 11.49
CA THR A 336 25.20 3.10 12.16
C THR A 336 24.16 4.21 12.14
N GLY A 337 22.88 3.84 12.06
CA GLY A 337 21.73 4.73 12.04
C GLY A 337 20.46 3.98 12.46
N LEU A 338 19.30 4.57 12.23
CA LEU A 338 18.01 3.97 12.49
C LEU A 338 17.62 2.99 11.37
N ALA A 339 17.11 1.82 11.75
CA ALA A 339 16.59 0.78 10.86
C ALA A 339 15.25 1.20 10.24
N ALA A 340 15.30 2.03 9.21
CA ALA A 340 14.10 2.66 8.64
C ALA A 340 13.25 1.68 7.83
N ALA A 341 13.88 0.91 6.93
CA ALA A 341 13.20 -0.08 6.09
C ALA A 341 14.01 -1.38 6.04
N PRO A 342 13.40 -2.55 6.32
CA PRO A 342 14.11 -3.80 6.47
C PRO A 342 14.63 -4.34 5.13
N GLY A 343 15.74 -5.07 5.20
CA GLY A 343 16.36 -5.76 4.07
C GLY A 343 17.85 -5.49 3.98
N THR A 344 18.50 -6.11 3.00
CA THR A 344 19.94 -5.96 2.78
C THR A 344 20.19 -5.73 1.31
N ALA A 345 21.06 -4.78 0.99
CA ALA A 345 21.55 -4.58 -0.35
C ALA A 345 23.01 -4.15 -0.37
N THR A 346 23.74 -4.61 -1.39
CA THR A 346 25.13 -4.23 -1.67
C THR A 346 25.15 -3.52 -3.00
N GLY A 347 25.85 -2.38 -3.06
CA GLY A 347 25.94 -1.60 -4.29
C GLY A 347 26.96 -0.47 -4.20
N ILE A 348 27.05 0.28 -5.29
CA ILE A 348 27.98 1.42 -5.42
C ILE A 348 27.33 2.67 -4.85
N VAL A 349 28.04 3.37 -3.96
CA VAL A 349 27.62 4.64 -3.38
C VAL A 349 27.48 5.72 -4.46
N ARG A 350 26.33 6.39 -4.45
CA ARG A 350 26.03 7.62 -5.18
C ARG A 350 25.58 8.69 -4.19
N ILE A 351 26.39 9.72 -4.01
CA ILE A 351 26.11 10.88 -3.16
C ILE A 351 25.26 11.86 -3.95
N ILE A 352 24.04 12.08 -3.47
CA ILE A 352 23.04 12.94 -4.08
C ILE A 352 22.88 14.18 -3.21
N THR A 353 23.14 15.36 -3.78
CA THR A 353 23.01 16.63 -3.06
C THR A 353 21.72 17.37 -3.42
N SER A 354 21.15 17.08 -4.59
CA SER A 354 19.89 17.67 -5.08
C SER A 354 19.21 16.76 -6.11
N GLY A 355 17.95 17.04 -6.46
CA GLY A 355 17.21 16.30 -7.50
C GLY A 355 17.89 16.28 -8.89
N ARG A 356 18.83 17.18 -9.17
CA ARG A 356 19.61 17.20 -10.43
C ARG A 356 20.66 16.09 -10.51
N ASP A 357 21.02 15.51 -9.37
CA ASP A 357 22.01 14.44 -9.30
C ASP A 357 21.39 13.04 -9.51
N LEU A 358 20.07 12.94 -9.65
CA LEU A 358 19.36 11.65 -9.66
C LEU A 358 19.77 10.73 -10.81
N ASP A 359 20.21 11.28 -11.94
CA ASP A 359 20.71 10.51 -13.09
C ASP A 359 21.99 9.73 -12.76
N LYS A 360 22.69 10.10 -11.67
CA LYS A 360 23.83 9.33 -11.15
C LYS A 360 23.41 7.98 -10.56
N VAL A 361 22.17 7.86 -10.07
CA VAL A 361 21.66 6.66 -9.41
C VAL A 361 21.20 5.65 -10.45
N LYS A 362 21.98 4.59 -10.65
CA LYS A 362 21.60 3.45 -11.50
C LYS A 362 20.93 2.36 -10.67
N ARG A 363 20.28 1.40 -11.36
CA ARG A 363 19.60 0.28 -10.71
C ARG A 363 20.59 -0.52 -9.85
N GLY A 364 20.32 -0.63 -8.55
CA GLY A 364 21.17 -1.35 -7.58
C GLY A 364 22.26 -0.50 -6.90
N ASP A 365 22.43 0.77 -7.28
CA ASP A 365 23.35 1.69 -6.57
C ASP A 365 22.81 2.01 -5.16
N ILE A 366 23.70 2.35 -4.23
CA ILE A 366 23.33 2.81 -2.88
C ILE A 366 23.23 4.33 -2.90
N MET A 367 22.01 4.85 -2.76
CA MET A 367 21.77 6.28 -2.74
C MET A 367 22.10 6.84 -1.35
N VAL A 368 23.08 7.74 -1.28
CA VAL A 368 23.51 8.41 -0.05
C VAL A 368 23.18 9.89 -0.16
N THR A 369 22.47 10.45 0.81
CA THR A 369 22.12 11.88 0.80
C THR A 369 22.00 12.45 2.21
N LYS A 370 21.98 13.78 2.33
CA LYS A 370 21.77 14.42 3.64
C LYS A 370 20.35 14.15 4.16
N MET A 371 19.35 14.39 3.33
CA MET A 371 17.92 14.14 3.57
C MET A 371 17.23 13.93 2.22
N THR A 372 16.24 13.06 2.13
CA THR A 372 15.47 12.88 0.89
C THR A 372 14.35 13.90 0.76
N MET A 373 14.02 14.26 -0.47
CA MET A 373 12.92 15.16 -0.83
C MET A 373 11.98 14.46 -1.83
N PRO A 374 10.72 14.90 -1.99
CA PRO A 374 9.75 14.24 -2.89
C PRO A 374 10.19 14.13 -4.35
N ASP A 375 11.00 15.07 -4.84
CA ASP A 375 11.57 15.03 -6.19
C ASP A 375 12.61 13.91 -6.38
N MET A 376 13.10 13.30 -5.29
CA MET A 376 14.11 12.24 -5.30
C MET A 376 13.54 10.82 -5.45
N VAL A 377 12.21 10.65 -5.40
CA VAL A 377 11.52 9.36 -5.51
C VAL A 377 11.94 8.54 -6.75
N PRO A 378 12.12 9.13 -7.95
CA PRO A 378 12.59 8.37 -9.11
C PRO A 378 13.97 7.73 -8.91
N GLY A 379 14.89 8.40 -8.19
CA GLY A 379 16.19 7.83 -7.84
C GLY A 379 16.08 6.76 -6.75
N MET A 380 15.22 7.00 -5.75
CA MET A 380 14.93 6.02 -4.68
C MET A 380 14.39 4.70 -5.25
N LYS A 381 13.52 4.74 -6.28
CA LYS A 381 13.02 3.55 -6.99
C LYS A 381 14.12 2.73 -7.68
N ARG A 382 15.21 3.38 -8.11
CA ARG A 382 16.34 2.69 -8.75
C ARG A 382 17.36 2.17 -7.73
N ALA A 383 17.48 2.83 -6.58
CA ALA A 383 18.46 2.51 -5.57
C ALA A 383 18.26 1.09 -5.02
N GLY A 384 19.37 0.36 -4.83
CA GLY A 384 19.40 -0.91 -4.12
C GLY A 384 19.23 -0.74 -2.61
N ALA A 385 19.70 0.39 -2.05
CA ALA A 385 19.44 0.81 -0.67
C ALA A 385 19.55 2.34 -0.54
N ILE A 386 19.04 2.88 0.57
CA ILE A 386 19.09 4.30 0.87
C ILE A 386 19.79 4.53 2.21
N VAL A 387 20.76 5.46 2.24
CA VAL A 387 21.43 5.89 3.47
C VAL A 387 21.33 7.40 3.61
N THR A 388 20.89 7.90 4.76
CA THR A 388 20.79 9.34 5.01
C THR A 388 21.53 9.80 6.26
N ASP A 389 22.04 11.04 6.24
CA ASP A 389 22.64 11.68 7.42
C ASP A 389 21.59 12.03 8.46
N GLU A 390 20.45 12.55 8.00
CA GLU A 390 19.35 13.09 8.81
C GLU A 390 18.05 12.30 8.56
N GLY A 391 17.17 12.27 9.55
CA GLY A 391 15.84 11.67 9.47
C GLY A 391 15.54 10.64 10.58
N GLY A 392 14.27 10.60 11.00
CA GLY A 392 13.71 9.61 11.93
C GLY A 392 12.89 8.51 11.22
N MET A 393 12.21 7.65 11.98
CA MET A 393 11.35 6.58 11.46
C MET A 393 10.11 7.10 10.73
N ALA A 394 9.70 8.33 10.98
CA ALA A 394 8.60 9.01 10.31
C ALA A 394 9.05 9.97 9.18
N CYS A 395 10.34 10.02 8.82
CA CYS A 395 10.81 10.93 7.78
C CYS A 395 10.45 10.43 6.37
N HIS A 396 10.49 11.33 5.39
CA HIS A 396 10.22 11.02 3.98
C HIS A 396 11.04 9.83 3.46
N ALA A 397 12.33 9.75 3.82
CA ALA A 397 13.18 8.62 3.44
C ALA A 397 12.67 7.31 4.02
N ALA A 398 12.26 7.28 5.29
CA ALA A 398 11.81 6.07 5.95
C ALA A 398 10.45 5.58 5.42
N ILE A 399 9.49 6.49 5.23
CA ILE A 399 8.15 6.16 4.73
C ILE A 399 8.23 5.59 3.31
N VAL A 400 8.82 6.35 2.38
CA VAL A 400 8.88 5.96 0.97
C VAL A 400 9.74 4.70 0.77
N SER A 401 10.83 4.52 1.53
CA SER A 401 11.64 3.31 1.41
C SER A 401 10.89 2.05 1.84
N ARG A 402 10.01 2.12 2.84
CA ARG A 402 9.14 0.99 3.22
C ARG A 402 8.14 0.66 2.13
N GLU A 403 7.50 1.69 1.56
CA GLU A 403 6.55 1.53 0.44
C GLU A 403 7.21 0.91 -0.79
N LEU A 404 8.45 1.30 -1.10
CA LEU A 404 9.22 0.76 -2.22
C LEU A 404 9.89 -0.59 -1.92
N GLY A 405 9.86 -1.08 -0.68
CA GLY A 405 10.60 -2.27 -0.25
C GLY A 405 12.14 -2.12 -0.38
N CYS A 406 12.64 -0.89 -0.41
CA CYS A 406 14.06 -0.57 -0.53
C CYS A 406 14.69 -0.52 0.88
N PRO A 407 15.73 -1.32 1.18
CA PRO A 407 16.42 -1.25 2.48
C PRO A 407 16.92 0.16 2.78
N ALA A 408 16.68 0.66 4.00
CA ALA A 408 17.07 2.01 4.37
C ALA A 408 17.63 2.16 5.78
N VAL A 409 18.70 2.94 5.89
CA VAL A 409 19.31 3.38 7.16
C VAL A 409 19.30 4.90 7.20
N VAL A 410 18.61 5.49 8.18
CA VAL A 410 18.45 6.94 8.29
C VAL A 410 19.12 7.49 9.54
N GLY A 411 19.43 8.79 9.56
CA GLY A 411 19.99 9.44 10.75
C GLY A 411 21.43 9.02 11.08
N THR A 412 22.25 8.65 10.09
CA THR A 412 23.64 8.21 10.31
C THR A 412 24.59 9.34 10.73
N LYS A 413 24.14 10.59 10.69
CA LYS A 413 24.83 11.86 11.00
C LYS A 413 25.99 12.24 10.09
N LYS A 414 26.66 11.26 9.48
CA LYS A 414 27.96 11.45 8.80
C LYS A 414 28.17 10.52 7.58
N ALA A 415 27.12 9.94 7.01
CA ALA A 415 27.22 9.14 5.80
C ALA A 415 27.80 9.94 4.62
N THR A 416 27.32 11.16 4.36
CA THR A 416 27.81 11.95 3.21
C THR A 416 29.27 12.39 3.35
N SER A 417 29.83 12.40 4.57
CA SER A 417 31.22 12.78 4.83
C SER A 417 32.17 11.57 4.92
N ILE A 418 31.67 10.41 5.34
CA ILE A 418 32.47 9.18 5.44
C ILE A 418 32.46 8.39 4.13
N LEU A 419 31.32 8.28 3.46
CA LEU A 419 31.19 7.54 2.20
C LEU A 419 31.68 8.40 1.04
N LYS A 420 32.13 7.74 -0.04
CA LYS A 420 32.62 8.38 -1.25
C LYS A 420 31.90 7.84 -2.47
N ASP A 421 31.66 8.70 -3.46
CA ASP A 421 31.13 8.27 -4.75
C ASP A 421 31.99 7.14 -5.33
N GLY A 422 31.33 6.08 -5.80
CA GLY A 422 32.01 4.91 -6.36
C GLY A 422 32.44 3.85 -5.34
N MET A 423 32.28 4.09 -4.04
CA MET A 423 32.59 3.11 -2.98
C MET A 423 31.55 1.98 -2.99
N GLU A 424 31.98 0.71 -2.96
CA GLU A 424 31.04 -0.41 -2.74
C GLU A 424 30.78 -0.56 -1.24
N ILE A 425 29.51 -0.64 -0.85
CA ILE A 425 29.09 -0.84 0.55
C ILE A 425 27.94 -1.84 0.63
N THR A 426 27.72 -2.40 1.83
CA THR A 426 26.56 -3.23 2.14
C THR A 426 25.71 -2.53 3.19
N VAL A 427 24.42 -2.36 2.93
CA VAL A 427 23.45 -1.74 3.83
C VAL A 427 22.54 -2.81 4.40
N ASP A 428 22.45 -2.88 5.73
CA ASP A 428 21.47 -3.67 6.47
C ASP A 428 20.44 -2.73 7.10
N GLY A 429 19.35 -2.53 6.37
CA GLY A 429 18.23 -1.69 6.79
C GLY A 429 17.42 -2.30 7.94
N GLY A 430 17.59 -3.59 8.23
CA GLY A 430 16.98 -4.24 9.38
C GLY A 430 17.70 -3.93 10.70
N LYS A 431 19.03 -3.73 10.67
CA LYS A 431 19.82 -3.34 11.85
C LYS A 431 20.17 -1.87 11.94
N GLY A 432 19.99 -1.11 10.87
CA GLY A 432 20.51 0.25 10.82
C GLY A 432 22.04 0.27 10.67
N MET A 433 22.64 -0.72 10.00
CA MET A 433 24.10 -0.85 9.87
C MET A 433 24.55 -0.71 8.42
N VAL A 434 25.69 -0.05 8.21
CA VAL A 434 26.36 0.04 6.90
C VAL A 434 27.77 -0.50 7.06
N TYR A 435 28.15 -1.43 6.18
CA TYR A 435 29.43 -2.13 6.20
C TYR A 435 30.32 -1.72 5.02
N GLU A 436 31.62 -1.76 5.23
CA GLU A 436 32.63 -1.53 4.19
C GLU A 436 32.66 -2.69 3.18
N GLY A 437 32.53 -2.38 1.89
CA GLY A 437 32.59 -3.37 0.82
C GLY A 437 31.38 -4.30 0.76
N ARG A 438 31.52 -5.34 -0.03
CA ARG A 438 30.59 -6.46 -0.09
C ARG A 438 30.79 -7.38 1.10
N VAL A 439 29.86 -7.34 2.05
CA VAL A 439 29.83 -8.28 3.16
C VAL A 439 28.84 -9.37 2.83
N ALA A 440 29.30 -10.62 2.84
CA ALA A 440 28.41 -11.77 2.88
C ALA A 440 27.75 -11.80 4.26
N LEU A 441 26.68 -11.02 4.44
CA LEU A 441 25.77 -11.26 5.56
C LEU A 441 25.22 -12.66 5.33
N ALA A 442 25.39 -13.55 6.31
CA ALA A 442 25.07 -14.97 6.17
C ALA A 442 23.70 -15.11 5.49
N ALA A 443 23.70 -15.68 4.28
CA ALA A 443 22.48 -16.09 3.62
C ALA A 443 21.71 -16.94 4.62
N ALA A 444 20.40 -16.69 4.74
CA ALA A 444 19.50 -17.41 5.62
C ALA A 444 19.94 -18.88 5.70
N SER A 445 20.51 -19.27 6.84
CA SER A 445 20.81 -20.66 7.06
C SER A 445 19.48 -21.39 6.97
N LYS A 446 19.45 -22.45 6.16
CA LYS A 446 18.35 -23.40 6.09
C LYS A 446 17.77 -23.59 7.50
N PRO A 447 16.45 -23.63 7.71
CA PRO A 447 15.94 -24.07 8.99
C PRO A 447 16.47 -25.49 9.19
N ALA A 448 17.49 -25.62 10.03
CA ALA A 448 17.82 -26.89 10.65
C ALA A 448 16.55 -27.29 11.40
N ALA A 449 16.11 -28.53 11.18
CA ALA A 449 14.93 -29.09 11.79
C ALA A 449 14.90 -28.78 13.30
N ALA A 450 14.11 -27.78 13.68
CA ALA A 450 13.76 -27.53 15.07
C ALA A 450 12.78 -28.63 15.46
N SER A 451 13.34 -29.66 16.07
CA SER A 451 12.60 -30.56 16.92
C SER A 451 11.94 -29.73 18.04
N ALA A 452 10.65 -30.01 18.27
CA ALA A 452 9.77 -29.48 19.31
C ALA A 452 9.18 -28.05 19.11
N GLY A 453 8.16 -27.96 18.26
CA GLY A 453 6.80 -27.60 18.72
C GLY A 453 6.45 -26.15 19.06
N VAL A 454 6.38 -25.27 18.06
CA VAL A 454 5.26 -24.31 17.92
C VAL A 454 4.81 -24.37 16.46
N VAL A 455 3.72 -25.08 16.19
CA VAL A 455 3.11 -25.15 14.86
C VAL A 455 2.44 -23.81 14.60
N VAL A 456 2.96 -23.03 13.64
CA VAL A 456 2.22 -21.92 13.05
C VAL A 456 1.03 -22.54 12.33
N SER A 457 -0.14 -22.53 12.98
CA SER A 457 -1.34 -23.18 12.43
C SER A 457 -1.88 -22.34 11.27
N LYS A 458 -1.73 -22.82 10.03
CA LYS A 458 -2.54 -22.32 8.92
C LYS A 458 -4.00 -22.74 9.14
N PRO A 459 -4.99 -21.86 8.94
CA PRO A 459 -6.38 -22.30 8.88
C PRO A 459 -6.52 -23.38 7.83
N ILE A 460 -7.12 -24.51 8.20
CA ILE A 460 -7.43 -25.58 7.25
C ILE A 460 -8.64 -25.12 6.45
N THR A 461 -8.50 -25.10 5.14
CA THR A 461 -9.56 -24.75 4.18
C THR A 461 -9.80 -25.93 3.24
N ALA A 462 -11.03 -26.10 2.79
CA ALA A 462 -11.38 -27.06 1.74
C ALA A 462 -11.01 -26.49 0.36
N THR A 463 -11.26 -25.20 0.11
CA THR A 463 -10.78 -24.48 -1.06
C THR A 463 -9.28 -24.22 -0.92
N GLU A 464 -8.50 -24.64 -1.92
CA GLU A 464 -7.05 -24.43 -1.94
C GLU A 464 -6.71 -22.97 -2.19
N ILE A 465 -5.71 -22.44 -1.48
CA ILE A 465 -5.25 -21.06 -1.70
C ILE A 465 -3.91 -21.09 -2.43
N LYS A 466 -3.95 -20.83 -3.73
CA LYS A 466 -2.78 -20.79 -4.59
C LYS A 466 -2.26 -19.35 -4.72
N VAL A 467 -1.13 -19.20 -5.40
CA VAL A 467 -0.48 -17.89 -5.59
C VAL A 467 -0.21 -17.60 -7.06
N ASN A 468 -0.32 -16.32 -7.43
CA ASN A 468 0.05 -15.79 -8.75
C ASN A 468 1.54 -15.40 -8.75
N ILE A 469 2.28 -15.85 -9.77
CA ILE A 469 3.70 -15.54 -9.96
C ILE A 469 3.93 -15.08 -11.40
N SER A 470 4.66 -13.98 -11.57
CA SER A 470 5.09 -13.49 -12.90
C SER A 470 6.61 -13.32 -13.00
N GLU A 471 7.32 -13.41 -11.87
CA GLU A 471 8.77 -13.32 -11.81
C GLU A 471 9.31 -14.55 -11.06
N PRO A 472 10.11 -15.42 -11.71
CA PRO A 472 10.67 -16.60 -11.07
C PRO A 472 11.46 -16.31 -9.79
N ASP A 473 12.14 -15.17 -9.70
CA ASP A 473 12.92 -14.77 -8.52
C ASP A 473 12.06 -14.59 -7.26
N ARG A 474 10.74 -14.38 -7.41
CA ARG A 474 9.79 -14.29 -6.30
C ARG A 474 9.27 -15.65 -5.83
N ALA A 475 9.65 -16.77 -6.45
CA ALA A 475 9.16 -18.11 -6.12
C ALA A 475 9.32 -18.48 -4.65
N GLN A 476 10.48 -18.18 -4.05
CA GLN A 476 10.74 -18.49 -2.64
C GLN A 476 9.88 -17.65 -1.69
N ALA A 477 9.70 -16.35 -2.01
CA ALA A 477 8.81 -15.49 -1.24
C ALA A 477 7.35 -15.97 -1.36
N ALA A 478 6.93 -16.40 -2.55
CA ALA A 478 5.62 -16.97 -2.78
C ALA A 478 5.42 -18.29 -2.01
N ALA A 479 6.39 -19.20 -2.02
CA ALA A 479 6.33 -20.46 -1.26
C ALA A 479 6.26 -20.23 0.25
N ALA A 480 6.94 -19.20 0.76
CA ALA A 480 6.93 -18.82 2.17
C ALA A 480 5.55 -18.36 2.68
N THR A 481 4.61 -18.00 1.78
CA THR A 481 3.22 -17.69 2.15
C THR A 481 2.41 -18.91 2.58
N LEU A 482 2.98 -20.12 2.44
CA LEU A 482 2.29 -21.40 2.63
C LEU A 482 1.11 -21.61 1.67
N ALA A 483 1.12 -20.96 0.51
CA ALA A 483 0.18 -21.25 -0.58
C ALA A 483 0.18 -22.75 -0.93
N ASP A 484 -0.97 -23.27 -1.31
CA ASP A 484 -1.20 -24.69 -1.61
C ASP A 484 -0.76 -25.07 -3.04
N GLY A 485 -0.29 -24.10 -3.83
CA GLY A 485 0.27 -24.27 -5.17
C GLY A 485 0.42 -22.92 -5.89
N VAL A 486 0.77 -22.95 -7.17
CA VAL A 486 0.79 -21.78 -8.06
C VAL A 486 -0.36 -21.94 -9.05
N GLY A 487 -1.36 -21.07 -8.95
CA GLY A 487 -2.54 -21.11 -9.82
C GLY A 487 -2.33 -20.38 -11.15
N LEU A 488 -1.29 -19.55 -11.22
CA LEU A 488 -0.85 -18.89 -12.44
C LEU A 488 0.63 -18.54 -12.35
N LEU A 489 1.45 -19.21 -13.17
CA LEU A 489 2.77 -18.74 -13.56
C LEU A 489 2.69 -18.12 -14.96
N ARG A 490 2.95 -16.82 -15.04
CA ARG A 490 3.04 -16.06 -16.30
C ARG A 490 4.44 -16.16 -16.87
N ILE A 491 4.60 -16.77 -18.05
CA ILE A 491 5.89 -16.86 -18.73
C ILE A 491 6.12 -15.71 -19.73
N GLU A 492 5.10 -14.89 -20.00
CA GLU A 492 5.21 -13.72 -20.88
C GLU A 492 6.29 -12.77 -20.38
N HIS A 493 6.34 -12.50 -19.08
CA HIS A 493 7.39 -11.66 -18.48
C HIS A 493 8.79 -12.28 -18.65
N MET A 494 8.90 -13.61 -18.63
CA MET A 494 10.15 -14.30 -18.87
C MET A 494 10.58 -14.14 -20.33
N ILE A 495 9.65 -14.31 -21.28
CA ILE A 495 9.89 -14.21 -22.73
C ILE A 495 10.22 -12.77 -23.12
N LEU A 496 9.42 -11.79 -22.70
CA LEU A 496 9.65 -10.36 -22.93
C LEU A 496 10.99 -9.92 -22.32
N GLY A 497 11.35 -10.46 -21.15
CA GLY A 497 12.63 -10.20 -20.49
C GLY A 497 13.87 -10.68 -21.26
N LEU A 498 13.72 -11.58 -22.23
CA LEU A 498 14.83 -11.97 -23.14
C LEU A 498 15.18 -10.87 -24.14
N GLY A 499 14.29 -9.90 -24.35
CA GLY A 499 14.45 -8.78 -25.28
C GLY A 499 14.40 -9.16 -26.76
N LYS A 500 14.10 -10.42 -27.11
CA LYS A 500 13.98 -10.91 -28.49
C LYS A 500 12.71 -11.76 -28.67
N THR A 501 12.04 -11.62 -29.81
CA THR A 501 10.82 -12.39 -30.10
C THR A 501 11.13 -13.89 -30.26
N PRO A 502 10.16 -14.79 -30.01
CA PRO A 502 10.38 -16.21 -30.26
C PRO A 502 10.76 -16.51 -31.72
N ASN A 503 10.15 -15.81 -32.68
CA ASN A 503 10.46 -15.95 -34.10
C ASN A 503 11.91 -15.55 -34.41
N TRP A 504 12.49 -14.59 -33.68
CA TRP A 504 13.92 -14.29 -33.79
C TRP A 504 14.78 -15.49 -33.43
N TYR A 505 14.47 -16.19 -32.32
CA TYR A 505 15.22 -17.38 -31.90
C TYR A 505 15.11 -18.51 -32.94
N ILE A 506 13.91 -18.72 -33.49
CA ILE A 506 13.66 -19.73 -34.53
C ILE A 506 14.48 -19.40 -35.78
N ASN A 507 14.35 -18.19 -36.30
CA ASN A 507 14.98 -17.76 -37.55
C ASN A 507 16.52 -17.72 -37.48
N ASN A 508 17.08 -17.59 -36.27
CA ASN A 508 18.52 -17.60 -36.04
C ASN A 508 19.06 -18.98 -35.59
N GLY A 509 18.25 -20.04 -35.64
CA GLY A 509 18.67 -21.39 -35.25
C GLY A 509 19.00 -21.54 -33.75
N LYS A 510 18.40 -20.70 -32.90
CA LYS A 510 18.62 -20.64 -31.44
C LYS A 510 17.44 -21.18 -30.62
N SER A 511 16.61 -22.03 -31.21
CA SER A 511 15.44 -22.61 -30.55
C SER A 511 15.77 -23.35 -29.25
N GLU A 512 16.89 -24.09 -29.19
CA GLU A 512 17.33 -24.76 -27.96
C GLU A 512 17.70 -23.77 -26.84
N GLN A 513 18.27 -22.61 -27.18
CA GLN A 513 18.55 -21.56 -26.20
C GLN A 513 17.25 -21.05 -25.59
N TYR A 514 16.25 -20.78 -26.43
CA TYR A 514 14.93 -20.32 -25.99
C TYR A 514 14.24 -21.34 -25.06
N ILE A 515 14.23 -22.62 -25.46
CA ILE A 515 13.71 -23.72 -24.63
C ILE A 515 14.40 -23.75 -23.26
N ASN A 516 15.73 -23.67 -23.22
CA ASN A 516 16.48 -23.77 -21.97
C ASN A 516 16.22 -22.58 -21.02
N GLU A 517 15.99 -21.38 -21.53
CA GLU A 517 15.60 -20.22 -20.70
C GLU A 517 14.20 -20.41 -20.09
N LEU A 518 13.24 -20.93 -20.87
CA LEU A 518 11.91 -21.28 -20.34
C LEU A 518 12.00 -22.37 -19.25
N VAL A 519 12.72 -23.46 -19.53
CA VAL A 519 12.96 -24.55 -18.56
C VAL A 519 13.58 -23.99 -17.29
N LYS A 520 14.59 -23.13 -17.40
CA LYS A 520 15.27 -22.53 -16.24
C LYS A 520 14.31 -21.71 -15.38
N GLY A 521 13.53 -20.82 -15.97
CA GLY A 521 12.63 -19.95 -15.20
C GLY A 521 11.45 -20.71 -14.58
N VAL A 522 10.82 -21.62 -15.34
CA VAL A 522 9.71 -22.44 -14.81
C VAL A 522 10.21 -23.39 -13.71
N ARG A 523 11.40 -23.98 -13.87
CA ARG A 523 12.01 -24.85 -12.86
C ARG A 523 12.18 -24.18 -11.51
N ILE A 524 12.62 -22.92 -11.46
CA ILE A 524 12.80 -22.18 -10.20
C ILE A 524 11.50 -22.17 -9.39
N VAL A 525 10.37 -21.98 -10.07
CA VAL A 525 9.03 -21.97 -9.46
C VAL A 525 8.59 -23.39 -9.12
N ALA A 526 8.75 -24.33 -10.04
CA ALA A 526 8.37 -25.73 -9.84
C ALA A 526 9.08 -26.37 -8.64
N ASP A 527 10.40 -26.16 -8.52
CA ASP A 527 11.24 -26.64 -7.40
C ASP A 527 10.80 -26.02 -6.06
N ALA A 528 10.43 -24.72 -6.05
CA ALA A 528 10.01 -24.03 -4.83
C ALA A 528 8.67 -24.54 -4.28
N PHE A 529 7.81 -25.07 -5.15
CA PHE A 529 6.48 -25.55 -4.79
C PHE A 529 6.36 -27.07 -4.73
N TYR A 530 7.34 -27.83 -5.22
CA TYR A 530 7.27 -29.28 -5.29
C TYR A 530 6.92 -29.92 -3.92
N PRO A 531 5.93 -30.84 -3.85
CA PRO A 531 5.17 -31.45 -4.96
C PRO A 531 3.83 -30.74 -5.28
N LYS A 532 3.59 -29.52 -4.77
CA LYS A 532 2.35 -28.76 -5.02
C LYS A 532 2.23 -28.33 -6.47
N PRO A 533 1.01 -28.26 -7.03
CA PRO A 533 0.79 -27.96 -8.44
C PRO A 533 1.29 -26.55 -8.81
N VAL A 534 1.84 -26.44 -10.01
CA VAL A 534 2.30 -25.19 -10.64
C VAL A 534 1.73 -25.13 -12.04
N TRP A 535 0.68 -24.34 -12.22
CA TRP A 535 0.02 -24.17 -13.51
C TRP A 535 0.64 -23.00 -14.27
N VAL A 536 1.21 -23.32 -15.43
CA VAL A 536 1.97 -22.39 -16.26
C VAL A 536 1.13 -22.01 -17.46
N ARG A 537 0.88 -20.70 -17.61
CA ARG A 537 0.19 -20.19 -18.79
C ARG A 537 1.17 -20.11 -19.94
N THR A 538 0.79 -20.60 -21.12
CA THR A 538 1.58 -20.39 -22.35
C THR A 538 1.55 -18.92 -22.75
N LEU A 539 2.40 -18.51 -23.69
CA LEU A 539 2.53 -17.13 -24.12
C LEU A 539 1.19 -16.47 -24.45
N ASP A 540 0.93 -15.32 -23.82
CA ASP A 540 -0.24 -14.49 -24.06
C ASP A 540 0.17 -13.00 -24.17
N ALA A 541 1.11 -12.71 -25.07
CA ALA A 541 1.52 -11.34 -25.36
C ALA A 541 0.84 -10.81 -26.63
N PRO A 542 0.29 -9.58 -26.62
CA PRO A 542 -0.25 -8.92 -27.80
C PRO A 542 0.86 -8.46 -28.77
N THR A 543 0.46 -8.16 -30.01
CA THR A 543 1.38 -7.80 -31.10
C THR A 543 2.16 -6.51 -30.84
N ASP A 544 1.57 -5.54 -30.15
CA ASP A 544 2.21 -4.27 -29.77
C ASP A 544 3.35 -4.44 -28.77
N GLU A 545 3.23 -5.38 -27.82
CA GLU A 545 4.35 -5.75 -26.92
C GLU A 545 5.52 -6.36 -27.69
N PHE A 546 5.27 -7.23 -28.67
CA PHE A 546 6.33 -7.82 -29.48
C PHE A 546 6.99 -6.83 -30.44
N ARG A 547 6.25 -5.85 -30.97
CA ARG A 547 6.82 -4.80 -31.83
C ARG A 547 7.91 -3.99 -31.14
N ALA A 548 7.91 -3.93 -29.82
CA ALA A 548 8.94 -3.27 -29.03
C ALA A 548 10.23 -4.11 -28.84
N MET A 549 10.25 -5.36 -29.32
CA MET A 549 11.36 -6.30 -29.16
C MET A 549 12.18 -6.48 -30.43
N GLU A 550 13.42 -6.95 -30.28
CA GLU A 550 14.26 -7.35 -31.42
C GLU A 550 13.64 -8.55 -32.15
N GLY A 551 13.47 -8.44 -33.48
CA GLY A 551 12.75 -9.44 -34.28
C GLY A 551 11.23 -9.27 -34.30
N GLY A 552 10.71 -8.17 -33.74
CA GLY A 552 9.30 -7.80 -33.76
C GLY A 552 8.91 -6.85 -34.90
N GLU A 553 9.84 -6.53 -35.81
CA GLU A 553 9.63 -5.55 -36.88
C GLU A 553 8.54 -5.99 -37.88
N GLY A 554 8.31 -7.30 -38.00
CA GLY A 554 7.29 -7.91 -38.86
C GLY A 554 5.93 -8.12 -38.19
N GLU A 555 5.78 -7.81 -36.90
CA GLU A 555 4.51 -7.98 -36.20
C GLU A 555 3.44 -7.02 -36.76
N PRO A 556 2.21 -7.51 -37.00
CA PRO A 556 1.16 -6.68 -37.60
C PRO A 556 0.73 -5.56 -36.65
N HIS A 557 0.29 -4.44 -37.23
CA HIS A 557 -0.35 -3.38 -36.44
C HIS A 557 -1.85 -3.68 -36.31
N GLU A 558 -2.32 -3.92 -35.10
CA GLU A 558 -3.72 -4.19 -34.81
C GLU A 558 -4.39 -2.96 -34.19
N HIS A 559 -5.61 -2.65 -34.63
CA HIS A 559 -6.40 -1.56 -34.06
C HIS A 559 -6.79 -1.80 -32.60
N ASN A 560 -6.98 -3.07 -32.21
CA ASN A 560 -7.35 -3.48 -30.87
C ASN A 560 -6.51 -4.70 -30.43
N PRO A 561 -5.24 -4.50 -30.02
CA PRO A 561 -4.35 -5.61 -29.68
C PRO A 561 -4.90 -6.54 -28.57
N MET A 562 -5.69 -5.99 -27.64
CA MET A 562 -6.36 -6.79 -26.60
C MET A 562 -7.39 -7.78 -27.14
N LEU A 563 -7.97 -7.54 -28.33
CA LEU A 563 -8.88 -8.47 -29.02
C LEU A 563 -8.17 -9.27 -30.12
N GLY A 564 -6.89 -9.01 -30.31
CA GLY A 564 -6.14 -9.37 -31.51
C GLY A 564 -5.48 -10.74 -31.48
N TRP A 565 -4.37 -10.81 -32.19
CA TRP A 565 -3.61 -12.03 -32.49
C TRP A 565 -2.62 -12.38 -31.37
N ARG A 566 -3.12 -13.02 -30.32
CA ARG A 566 -2.38 -13.43 -29.11
C ARG A 566 -2.88 -14.76 -28.54
N GLY A 567 -2.14 -15.29 -27.55
CA GLY A 567 -2.50 -16.53 -26.88
C GLY A 567 -2.63 -17.71 -27.85
N ILE A 568 -3.58 -18.61 -27.59
CA ILE A 568 -3.78 -19.80 -28.43
C ILE A 568 -4.08 -19.47 -29.90
N ARG A 569 -4.66 -18.29 -30.17
CA ARG A 569 -4.98 -17.83 -31.53
C ARG A 569 -3.72 -17.67 -32.36
N ARG A 570 -2.66 -17.15 -31.73
CA ARG A 570 -1.33 -17.03 -32.32
C ARG A 570 -0.67 -18.40 -32.43
N ASP A 571 -0.64 -19.14 -31.34
CA ASP A 571 0.04 -20.44 -31.23
C ASP A 571 -0.50 -21.48 -32.24
N LEU A 572 -1.77 -21.41 -32.63
CA LEU A 572 -2.34 -22.32 -33.62
C LEU A 572 -2.17 -21.86 -35.08
N THR A 573 -1.77 -20.61 -35.30
CA THR A 573 -1.42 -20.09 -36.63
C THR A 573 0.08 -20.17 -36.90
N GLU A 574 0.90 -19.89 -35.88
CA GLU A 574 2.36 -19.97 -35.90
C GLU A 574 2.82 -21.03 -34.91
N THR A 575 2.63 -22.30 -35.27
CA THR A 575 2.79 -23.44 -34.36
C THR A 575 4.21 -23.68 -33.88
N GLU A 576 5.22 -23.18 -34.59
CA GLU A 576 6.62 -23.43 -34.23
C GLU A 576 6.96 -22.87 -32.85
N HIS A 577 6.45 -21.68 -32.51
CA HIS A 577 6.62 -21.10 -31.17
C HIS A 577 6.04 -22.03 -30.09
N PHE A 578 4.77 -22.40 -30.24
CA PHE A 578 4.06 -23.26 -29.30
C PHE A 578 4.75 -24.63 -29.13
N ARG A 579 5.27 -25.20 -30.21
CA ARG A 579 6.08 -26.44 -30.17
C ARG A 579 7.33 -26.27 -29.29
N LEU A 580 7.99 -25.12 -29.28
CA LEU A 580 9.13 -24.87 -28.39
C LEU A 580 8.70 -24.82 -26.91
N GLU A 581 7.56 -24.20 -26.60
CA GLU A 581 7.01 -24.20 -25.24
C GLU A 581 6.67 -25.63 -24.78
N VAL A 582 6.02 -26.42 -25.64
CA VAL A 582 5.72 -27.84 -25.40
C VAL A 582 7.00 -28.65 -25.13
N ARG A 583 8.07 -28.44 -25.91
CA ARG A 583 9.38 -29.07 -25.66
C ARG A 583 9.97 -28.65 -24.32
N ALA A 584 9.78 -27.40 -23.88
CA ALA A 584 10.20 -26.96 -22.56
C ALA A 584 9.42 -27.70 -21.45
N PHE A 585 8.10 -27.84 -21.57
CA PHE A 585 7.29 -28.63 -20.64
C PHE A 585 7.70 -30.10 -20.59
N LYS A 586 7.95 -30.71 -21.76
CA LYS A 586 8.46 -32.08 -21.85
C LYS A 586 9.78 -32.25 -21.10
N LYS A 587 10.75 -31.36 -21.33
CA LYS A 587 12.04 -31.37 -20.61
C LYS A 587 11.86 -31.24 -19.10
N LEU A 588 10.97 -30.37 -18.62
CA LEU A 588 10.67 -30.23 -17.19
C LEU A 588 10.13 -31.54 -16.57
N HIS A 589 9.23 -32.22 -17.28
CA HIS A 589 8.68 -33.51 -16.85
C HIS A 589 9.72 -34.63 -16.89
N GLU A 590 10.58 -34.69 -17.91
CA GLU A 590 11.72 -35.62 -17.98
C GLU A 590 12.73 -35.39 -16.83
N MET A 591 12.80 -34.16 -16.30
CA MET A 591 13.59 -33.82 -15.10
C MET A 591 12.91 -34.22 -13.78
N GLY A 592 11.69 -34.75 -13.82
CA GLY A 592 10.93 -35.21 -12.64
C GLY A 592 9.99 -34.17 -12.03
N LEU A 593 9.81 -33.00 -12.65
CA LEU A 593 8.91 -31.94 -12.18
C LEU A 593 7.46 -32.21 -12.59
N SER A 594 6.91 -33.32 -12.09
CA SER A 594 5.53 -33.79 -12.36
C SER A 594 4.44 -32.84 -11.86
N ASN A 595 4.79 -31.85 -11.03
CA ASN A 595 3.85 -30.86 -10.51
C ASN A 595 3.60 -29.69 -11.47
N VAL A 596 4.23 -29.65 -12.65
CA VAL A 596 4.03 -28.60 -13.66
C VAL A 596 2.87 -28.97 -14.57
N GLY A 597 1.85 -28.12 -14.64
CA GLY A 597 0.72 -28.22 -15.59
C GLY A 597 0.72 -27.10 -16.63
N ILE A 598 0.01 -27.30 -17.74
CA ILE A 598 -0.08 -26.35 -18.87
C ILE A 598 -1.46 -25.69 -18.88
N MET A 599 -1.51 -24.38 -19.04
CA MET A 599 -2.75 -23.61 -19.15
C MET A 599 -2.76 -22.80 -20.47
N LEU A 600 -3.76 -23.02 -21.30
CA LEU A 600 -3.91 -22.33 -22.59
C LEU A 600 -4.76 -21.05 -22.46
N PRO A 601 -4.23 -19.88 -22.83
CA PRO A 601 -4.95 -18.60 -22.79
C PRO A 601 -5.78 -18.34 -24.05
N MET A 602 -6.75 -17.44 -23.97
CA MET A 602 -7.52 -16.86 -25.07
C MET A 602 -8.32 -17.85 -25.93
N VAL A 603 -8.61 -19.01 -25.35
CA VAL A 603 -9.42 -20.08 -25.96
C VAL A 603 -10.86 -19.63 -26.11
N GLN A 604 -11.46 -19.93 -27.26
CA GLN A 604 -12.86 -19.61 -27.59
C GLN A 604 -13.67 -20.85 -27.96
N HIS A 605 -13.04 -21.90 -28.49
CA HIS A 605 -13.73 -23.10 -28.97
C HIS A 605 -12.91 -24.36 -28.66
N VAL A 606 -13.58 -25.46 -28.27
CA VAL A 606 -12.94 -26.76 -28.00
C VAL A 606 -12.00 -27.26 -29.11
N ARG A 607 -12.23 -26.90 -30.38
CA ARG A 607 -11.34 -27.28 -31.50
C ARG A 607 -9.93 -26.70 -31.35
N GLU A 608 -9.78 -25.55 -30.70
CA GLU A 608 -8.47 -24.96 -30.41
C GLU A 608 -7.74 -25.78 -29.35
N PHE A 609 -8.46 -26.21 -28.30
CA PHE A 609 -7.94 -27.11 -27.27
C PHE A 609 -7.53 -28.48 -27.85
N GLN A 610 -8.36 -29.08 -28.69
CA GLN A 610 -8.06 -30.34 -29.38
C GLN A 610 -6.80 -30.24 -30.25
N LYS A 611 -6.65 -29.15 -31.02
CA LYS A 611 -5.46 -28.91 -31.85
C LYS A 611 -4.20 -28.72 -30.99
N ALA A 612 -4.31 -27.99 -29.89
CA ALA A 612 -3.20 -27.80 -28.95
C ALA A 612 -2.74 -29.14 -28.38
N LYS A 613 -3.67 -29.99 -27.92
CA LYS A 613 -3.37 -31.36 -27.45
C LYS A 613 -2.72 -32.21 -28.54
N ALA A 614 -3.18 -32.12 -29.79
CA ALA A 614 -2.56 -32.84 -30.90
C ALA A 614 -1.10 -32.44 -31.10
N ILE A 615 -0.79 -31.13 -31.07
CA ILE A 615 0.59 -30.63 -31.14
C ILE A 615 1.42 -31.12 -29.94
N MET A 616 0.85 -31.13 -28.73
CA MET A 616 1.52 -31.65 -27.53
C MET A 616 1.93 -33.13 -27.71
N VAL A 617 1.01 -33.96 -28.21
CA VAL A 617 1.27 -35.38 -28.50
C VAL A 617 2.30 -35.55 -29.61
N GLU A 618 2.26 -34.73 -30.67
CA GLU A 618 3.24 -34.77 -31.76
C GLU A 618 4.67 -34.46 -31.29
N GLU A 619 4.85 -33.53 -30.35
CA GLU A 619 6.15 -33.25 -29.71
C GLU A 619 6.54 -34.32 -28.67
N GLY A 620 5.68 -35.30 -28.43
CA GLY A 620 5.88 -36.44 -27.54
C GLY A 620 5.71 -36.11 -26.07
N LEU A 621 4.83 -35.16 -25.74
CA LEU A 621 4.39 -34.91 -24.36
C LEU A 621 3.33 -35.95 -23.96
N ASP A 622 3.51 -36.61 -22.82
CA ASP A 622 2.58 -37.61 -22.29
C ASP A 622 1.45 -36.93 -21.51
N LEU A 623 0.29 -36.80 -22.15
CA LEU A 623 -0.89 -36.12 -21.59
C LEU A 623 -1.51 -36.86 -20.39
N GLU A 624 -1.18 -38.14 -20.14
CA GLU A 624 -1.66 -38.84 -18.95
C GLU A 624 -0.89 -38.45 -17.67
N ARG A 625 0.26 -37.77 -17.83
CA ARG A 625 1.17 -37.42 -16.72
C ARG A 625 1.24 -35.93 -16.43
N ILE A 626 0.59 -35.11 -17.24
CA ILE A 626 0.60 -33.66 -17.11
C ILE A 626 -0.84 -33.14 -17.12
N GLU A 627 -1.16 -32.28 -16.15
CA GLU A 627 -2.46 -31.60 -16.14
C GLU A 627 -2.48 -30.53 -17.25
N VAL A 628 -3.50 -30.58 -18.11
CA VAL A 628 -3.75 -29.60 -19.16
C VAL A 628 -5.10 -28.92 -18.93
N GLY A 629 -5.05 -27.59 -18.82
CA GLY A 629 -6.21 -26.75 -18.59
C GLY A 629 -6.29 -25.57 -19.56
N ILE A 630 -7.36 -24.79 -19.41
CA ILE A 630 -7.57 -23.55 -20.15
C ILE A 630 -7.81 -22.39 -19.19
N MET A 631 -7.48 -21.20 -19.67
CA MET A 631 -7.97 -19.98 -19.05
C MET A 631 -9.37 -19.69 -19.59
N VAL A 632 -10.38 -19.69 -18.71
CA VAL A 632 -11.75 -19.28 -19.05
C VAL A 632 -11.80 -17.77 -18.94
N GLU A 633 -11.46 -17.11 -20.03
CA GLU A 633 -11.37 -15.65 -20.13
C GLU A 633 -12.09 -15.07 -21.33
N THR A 634 -12.72 -15.90 -22.15
CA THR A 634 -13.63 -15.48 -23.21
C THR A 634 -15.06 -15.93 -22.88
N PRO A 635 -16.08 -15.12 -23.19
CA PRO A 635 -17.46 -15.54 -23.02
C PRO A 635 -17.80 -16.79 -23.83
N GLY A 636 -17.15 -16.98 -24.99
CA GLY A 636 -17.29 -18.20 -25.80
C GLY A 636 -16.91 -19.46 -25.01
N ALA A 637 -15.71 -19.48 -24.41
CA ALA A 637 -15.27 -20.62 -23.60
C ALA A 637 -16.12 -20.81 -22.34
N ALA A 638 -16.57 -19.72 -21.70
CA ALA A 638 -17.42 -19.81 -20.51
C ALA A 638 -18.80 -20.42 -20.81
N LEU A 639 -19.40 -20.04 -21.95
CA LEU A 639 -20.74 -20.50 -22.35
C LEU A 639 -20.78 -21.89 -22.97
N THR A 640 -19.63 -22.41 -23.42
CA THR A 640 -19.50 -23.76 -24.01
C THR A 640 -18.53 -24.62 -23.21
N ILE A 641 -18.46 -24.44 -21.90
CA ILE A 641 -17.49 -25.14 -21.06
C ILE A 641 -17.65 -26.66 -21.12
N GLU A 642 -18.88 -27.15 -21.29
CA GLU A 642 -19.23 -28.55 -21.39
C GLU A 642 -18.49 -29.27 -22.52
N ASP A 643 -18.29 -28.60 -23.67
CA ASP A 643 -17.52 -29.16 -24.78
C ASP A 643 -16.07 -29.47 -24.37
N PHE A 644 -15.46 -28.63 -23.53
CA PHE A 644 -14.11 -28.86 -23.01
C PHE A 644 -14.08 -29.95 -21.95
N ILE A 645 -15.13 -30.05 -21.13
CA ILE A 645 -15.32 -31.11 -20.14
C ILE A 645 -15.42 -32.46 -20.86
N GLU A 646 -16.25 -32.58 -21.90
CA GLU A 646 -16.40 -33.79 -22.70
C GLU A 646 -15.09 -34.19 -23.41
N ASP A 647 -14.27 -33.21 -23.79
CA ASP A 647 -12.96 -33.42 -24.40
C ASP A 647 -11.84 -33.74 -23.37
N GLY A 648 -12.19 -33.87 -22.08
CA GLY A 648 -11.29 -34.36 -21.03
C GLY A 648 -10.30 -33.31 -20.51
N ILE A 649 -10.76 -32.10 -20.20
CA ILE A 649 -9.95 -31.07 -19.56
C ILE A 649 -9.72 -31.37 -18.06
N ASP A 650 -8.50 -31.15 -17.55
CA ASP A 650 -8.17 -31.43 -16.15
C ASP A 650 -8.60 -30.31 -15.19
N TYR A 651 -8.44 -29.06 -15.64
CA TYR A 651 -8.78 -27.88 -14.84
C TYR A 651 -9.06 -26.65 -15.69
N ILE A 652 -9.74 -25.68 -15.09
CA ILE A 652 -9.88 -24.33 -15.63
C ILE A 652 -9.39 -23.28 -14.63
N SER A 653 -8.98 -22.12 -15.15
CA SER A 653 -8.75 -20.94 -14.34
C SER A 653 -9.44 -19.72 -14.96
N PHE A 654 -10.21 -18.95 -14.20
CA PHE A 654 -10.80 -17.71 -14.69
C PHE A 654 -9.74 -16.63 -14.83
N GLY A 655 -9.57 -16.12 -16.05
CA GLY A 655 -8.90 -14.85 -16.32
C GLY A 655 -9.92 -13.73 -16.24
N THR A 656 -10.30 -13.29 -15.02
CA THR A 656 -11.41 -12.34 -14.85
C THR A 656 -11.16 -10.98 -15.47
N ASN A 657 -9.89 -10.65 -15.68
CA ASN A 657 -9.47 -9.45 -16.39
C ASN A 657 -10.11 -9.38 -17.78
N ASP A 658 -9.80 -10.37 -18.61
CA ASP A 658 -10.24 -10.42 -20.00
C ASP A 658 -11.71 -10.88 -20.08
N LEU A 659 -12.16 -11.77 -19.18
CA LEU A 659 -13.57 -12.16 -19.10
C LEU A 659 -14.48 -10.96 -18.86
N THR A 660 -14.09 -10.06 -17.95
CA THR A 660 -14.85 -8.83 -17.65
C THR A 660 -14.83 -7.89 -18.83
N GLN A 661 -13.64 -7.64 -19.40
CA GLN A 661 -13.47 -6.78 -20.55
C GLN A 661 -14.34 -7.22 -21.75
N TYR A 662 -14.38 -8.52 -22.06
CA TYR A 662 -15.18 -9.02 -23.18
C TYR A 662 -16.67 -9.16 -22.86
N THR A 663 -17.03 -9.50 -21.63
CA THR A 663 -18.43 -9.58 -21.20
C THR A 663 -19.09 -8.21 -21.23
N LEU A 664 -18.38 -7.17 -20.79
CA LEU A 664 -18.90 -5.81 -20.71
C LEU A 664 -18.61 -4.98 -21.97
N ALA A 665 -17.76 -5.50 -22.87
CA ALA A 665 -17.20 -4.76 -23.99
C ALA A 665 -16.51 -3.45 -23.55
N VAL A 666 -15.71 -3.53 -22.49
CA VAL A 666 -15.01 -2.39 -21.87
C VAL A 666 -13.51 -2.63 -21.90
N ASP A 667 -12.77 -1.77 -22.61
CA ASP A 667 -11.32 -1.73 -22.50
C ASP A 667 -10.91 -1.01 -21.21
N ARG A 668 -10.35 -1.75 -20.26
CA ARG A 668 -9.89 -1.19 -18.97
C ARG A 668 -8.72 -0.20 -19.10
N ASN A 669 -8.02 -0.19 -20.24
CA ASN A 669 -6.95 0.78 -20.52
C ASN A 669 -7.49 2.05 -21.19
N ASN A 670 -8.78 2.08 -21.56
CA ASN A 670 -9.43 3.27 -22.10
C ASN A 670 -10.11 4.04 -20.99
N GLU A 671 -9.49 5.14 -20.58
CA GLU A 671 -9.91 5.99 -19.45
C GLU A 671 -11.38 6.45 -19.55
N ASN A 672 -11.92 6.61 -20.76
CA ASN A 672 -13.31 7.04 -20.98
C ASN A 672 -14.36 5.99 -20.58
N VAL A 673 -13.99 4.71 -20.55
CA VAL A 673 -14.89 3.58 -20.26
C VAL A 673 -14.42 2.71 -19.11
N ALA A 674 -13.18 2.88 -18.63
CA ALA A 674 -12.59 2.08 -17.55
C ALA A 674 -13.45 2.13 -16.26
N GLY A 675 -14.16 3.23 -16.00
CA GLY A 675 -15.11 3.31 -14.87
C GLY A 675 -16.30 2.34 -14.92
N LEU A 676 -16.60 1.75 -16.09
CA LEU A 676 -17.63 0.72 -16.26
C LEU A 676 -17.10 -0.70 -15.98
N TYR A 677 -15.79 -0.86 -15.84
CA TYR A 677 -15.16 -2.16 -15.62
C TYR A 677 -15.31 -2.58 -14.16
N THR A 678 -15.89 -3.76 -13.92
CA THR A 678 -15.95 -4.38 -12.60
C THR A 678 -16.12 -5.89 -12.70
N GLU A 679 -15.23 -6.63 -12.03
CA GLU A 679 -15.28 -8.10 -11.98
C GLU A 679 -16.46 -8.63 -11.16
N LEU A 680 -17.07 -7.77 -10.34
CA LEU A 680 -18.27 -8.07 -9.57
C LEU A 680 -19.56 -7.82 -10.36
N HIS A 681 -19.47 -7.46 -11.65
CA HIS A 681 -20.64 -7.27 -12.48
C HIS A 681 -21.50 -8.54 -12.52
N PRO A 682 -22.84 -8.45 -12.38
CA PRO A 682 -23.71 -9.64 -12.35
C PRO A 682 -23.57 -10.57 -13.56
N ALA A 683 -23.29 -10.03 -14.75
CA ALA A 683 -23.07 -10.84 -15.95
C ALA A 683 -21.76 -11.65 -15.91
N VAL A 684 -20.71 -11.12 -15.27
CA VAL A 684 -19.44 -11.82 -15.07
C VAL A 684 -19.60 -12.89 -14.00
N LEU A 685 -20.20 -12.55 -12.86
CA LEU A 685 -20.47 -13.49 -11.78
C LEU A 685 -21.34 -14.66 -12.23
N LYS A 686 -22.35 -14.43 -13.07
CA LYS A 686 -23.19 -15.49 -13.64
C LYS A 686 -22.40 -16.46 -14.53
N GLN A 687 -21.46 -15.97 -15.32
CA GLN A 687 -20.59 -16.83 -16.13
C GLN A 687 -19.64 -17.65 -15.25
N ILE A 688 -19.06 -17.04 -14.22
CA ILE A 688 -18.22 -17.76 -13.25
C ILE A 688 -19.04 -18.85 -12.54
N GLU A 689 -20.22 -18.52 -12.02
CA GLU A 689 -21.12 -19.45 -11.34
C GLU A 689 -21.54 -20.62 -12.26
N TYR A 690 -21.94 -20.32 -13.50
CA TYR A 690 -22.28 -21.34 -14.49
C TYR A 690 -21.14 -22.32 -14.73
N VAL A 691 -19.93 -21.82 -14.99
CA VAL A 691 -18.75 -22.65 -15.24
C VAL A 691 -18.37 -23.47 -14.02
N VAL A 692 -18.38 -22.87 -12.82
CA VAL A 692 -18.06 -23.58 -11.58
C VAL A 692 -19.04 -24.73 -11.33
N GLU A 693 -20.34 -24.52 -11.52
CA GLU A 693 -21.34 -25.58 -11.37
C GLU A 693 -21.10 -26.75 -12.33
N ARG A 694 -20.93 -26.49 -13.62
CA ARG A 694 -20.73 -27.55 -14.64
C ARG A 694 -19.44 -28.32 -14.40
N CYS A 695 -18.35 -27.62 -14.05
CA CYS A 695 -17.08 -28.26 -13.72
C CYS A 695 -17.19 -29.11 -12.45
N ASN A 696 -17.88 -28.63 -11.40
CA ASN A 696 -18.09 -29.39 -10.17
C ASN A 696 -18.90 -30.68 -10.41
N GLU A 697 -19.94 -30.62 -11.25
CA GLU A 697 -20.73 -31.80 -11.65
C GLU A 697 -19.88 -32.86 -12.37
N ALA A 698 -18.89 -32.42 -13.14
CA ALA A 698 -17.98 -33.29 -13.89
C ALA A 698 -16.67 -33.67 -13.14
N GLY A 699 -16.42 -33.10 -11.95
CA GLY A 699 -15.19 -33.32 -11.20
C GLY A 699 -13.95 -32.60 -11.75
N VAL A 700 -14.14 -31.58 -12.60
CA VAL A 700 -13.07 -30.75 -13.17
C VAL A 700 -12.69 -29.64 -12.18
N LYS A 701 -11.38 -29.43 -11.94
CA LYS A 701 -10.91 -28.44 -10.97
C LYS A 701 -11.12 -27.02 -11.50
N THR A 702 -11.58 -26.13 -10.63
CA THR A 702 -11.80 -24.71 -10.96
C THR A 702 -10.89 -23.79 -10.14
N SER A 703 -10.39 -22.74 -10.77
CA SER A 703 -9.61 -21.70 -10.12
C SER A 703 -9.98 -20.33 -10.64
N ILE A 704 -9.66 -19.30 -9.89
CA ILE A 704 -9.59 -17.92 -10.36
C ILE A 704 -8.14 -17.45 -10.28
N CYS A 705 -7.70 -16.63 -11.23
CA CYS A 705 -6.39 -16.00 -11.19
C CYS A 705 -6.48 -14.50 -11.49
N GLY A 706 -5.39 -13.77 -11.24
CA GLY A 706 -5.35 -12.32 -11.34
C GLY A 706 -5.74 -11.60 -10.04
N GLN A 707 -6.01 -10.30 -10.14
CA GLN A 707 -6.23 -9.44 -8.98
C GLN A 707 -7.53 -9.77 -8.24
N ALA A 708 -8.59 -10.15 -8.96
CA ALA A 708 -9.89 -10.46 -8.38
C ALA A 708 -9.83 -11.57 -7.30
N GLY A 709 -8.97 -12.57 -7.47
CA GLY A 709 -8.76 -13.64 -6.48
C GLY A 709 -8.14 -13.15 -5.16
N SER A 710 -7.60 -11.93 -5.13
CA SER A 710 -7.02 -11.31 -3.94
C SER A 710 -8.06 -10.52 -3.12
N TYR A 711 -9.25 -10.27 -3.66
CA TYR A 711 -10.29 -9.50 -2.97
C TYR A 711 -11.14 -10.39 -2.05
N PRO A 712 -11.30 -10.05 -0.75
CA PRO A 712 -12.08 -10.85 0.19
C PRO A 712 -13.54 -11.07 -0.23
N GLU A 713 -14.19 -10.08 -0.84
CA GLU A 713 -15.58 -10.19 -1.28
C GLU A 713 -15.76 -11.22 -2.41
N MET A 714 -14.85 -11.18 -3.41
CA MET A 714 -14.80 -12.17 -4.48
C MET A 714 -14.48 -13.54 -3.89
N ALA A 715 -13.45 -13.67 -3.06
CA ALA A 715 -13.07 -14.94 -2.44
C ALA A 715 -14.23 -15.58 -1.67
N LYS A 716 -15.00 -14.79 -0.91
CA LYS A 716 -16.20 -15.26 -0.23
C LYS A 716 -17.25 -15.77 -1.22
N ARG A 717 -17.57 -15.02 -2.27
CA ARG A 717 -18.55 -15.44 -3.29
C ARG A 717 -18.13 -16.73 -3.99
N LEU A 718 -16.85 -16.87 -4.31
CA LEU A 718 -16.30 -18.06 -4.96
C LEU A 718 -16.39 -19.31 -4.08
N VAL A 719 -16.18 -19.17 -2.76
CA VAL A 719 -16.42 -20.26 -1.81
C VAL A 719 -17.90 -20.63 -1.74
N GLU A 720 -18.81 -19.66 -1.78
CA GLU A 720 -20.25 -19.91 -1.76
C GLU A 720 -20.75 -20.69 -2.99
N ILE A 721 -20.15 -20.47 -4.17
CA ILE A 721 -20.46 -21.22 -5.40
C ILE A 721 -19.68 -22.54 -5.53
N GLY A 722 -18.74 -22.81 -4.62
CA GLY A 722 -18.00 -24.07 -4.56
C GLY A 722 -16.77 -24.15 -5.47
N ILE A 723 -16.00 -23.07 -5.62
CA ILE A 723 -14.73 -23.11 -6.37
C ILE A 723 -13.70 -24.07 -5.72
N THR A 724 -12.90 -24.76 -6.53
CA THR A 724 -11.86 -25.68 -6.03
C THR A 724 -10.66 -24.93 -5.43
N SER A 725 -10.20 -23.85 -6.07
CA SER A 725 -9.03 -23.09 -5.63
C SER A 725 -9.12 -21.61 -5.96
N ILE A 726 -8.40 -20.77 -5.22
CA ILE A 726 -8.30 -19.33 -5.45
C ILE A 726 -6.83 -18.95 -5.52
N SER A 727 -6.40 -18.33 -6.61
CA SER A 727 -5.03 -17.87 -6.79
C SER A 727 -4.93 -16.36 -6.51
N ALA A 728 -4.24 -16.01 -5.42
CA ALA A 728 -4.10 -14.64 -4.95
C ALA A 728 -2.67 -14.10 -5.18
N ASN A 729 -2.47 -12.79 -5.07
CA ASN A 729 -1.11 -12.24 -5.02
C ASN A 729 -0.40 -12.66 -3.73
N ILE A 730 0.94 -12.66 -3.76
CA ILE A 730 1.81 -13.10 -2.66
C ILE A 730 1.45 -12.43 -1.32
N ASP A 731 1.14 -11.14 -1.33
CA ASP A 731 0.74 -10.34 -0.17
C ASP A 731 -0.68 -10.64 0.34
N ALA A 732 -1.58 -11.10 -0.53
CA ALA A 732 -2.98 -11.36 -0.20
C ALA A 732 -3.25 -12.82 0.24
N VAL A 733 -2.33 -13.78 0.03
CA VAL A 733 -2.54 -15.22 0.33
C VAL A 733 -3.07 -15.45 1.76
N ALA A 734 -2.50 -14.78 2.76
CA ALA A 734 -2.91 -14.96 4.15
C ALA A 734 -4.33 -14.43 4.41
N VAL A 735 -4.65 -13.24 3.91
CA VAL A 735 -5.96 -12.59 4.05
C VAL A 735 -7.04 -13.39 3.34
N VAL A 736 -6.76 -13.86 2.13
CA VAL A 736 -7.67 -14.71 1.35
C VAL A 736 -7.90 -16.03 2.08
N ARG A 737 -6.85 -16.68 2.61
CA ARG A 737 -6.99 -17.93 3.38
C ARG A 737 -7.88 -17.76 4.61
N GLU A 738 -7.70 -16.68 5.37
CA GLU A 738 -8.58 -16.39 6.51
C GLU A 738 -10.03 -16.14 6.08
N THR A 739 -10.23 -15.41 4.98
CA THR A 739 -11.54 -15.12 4.42
C THR A 739 -12.26 -16.39 3.99
N VAL A 740 -11.56 -17.27 3.28
CA VAL A 740 -12.06 -18.58 2.85
C VAL A 740 -12.41 -19.44 4.06
N ALA A 741 -11.52 -19.55 5.05
CA ALA A 741 -11.79 -20.31 6.27
C ALA A 741 -13.04 -19.82 7.02
N ARG A 742 -13.26 -18.49 7.06
CA ARG A 742 -14.48 -17.90 7.64
C ARG A 742 -15.72 -18.21 6.80
N ALA A 743 -15.62 -18.09 5.47
CA ALA A 743 -16.73 -18.37 4.55
C ALA A 743 -17.19 -19.83 4.64
N GLU A 744 -16.24 -20.78 4.58
CA GLU A 744 -16.51 -22.21 4.75
C GLU A 744 -17.16 -22.51 6.10
N LYS A 745 -16.64 -21.93 7.20
CA LYS A 745 -17.23 -22.09 8.52
C LYS A 745 -18.66 -21.57 8.59
N ILE A 746 -18.96 -20.43 7.96
CA ILE A 746 -20.31 -19.88 7.89
C ILE A 746 -21.23 -20.84 7.12
N LEU A 747 -20.79 -21.38 5.99
CA LEU A 747 -21.56 -22.35 5.20
C LEU A 747 -21.85 -23.63 5.99
N MET A 748 -20.84 -24.18 6.68
CA MET A 748 -21.02 -25.33 7.56
C MET A 748 -22.05 -25.05 8.67
N LEU A 749 -21.94 -23.90 9.34
CA LEU A 749 -22.87 -23.52 10.40
C LEU A 749 -24.30 -23.28 9.88
N LYS A 750 -24.46 -22.71 8.68
CA LYS A 750 -25.76 -22.55 8.02
C LYS A 750 -26.37 -23.91 7.69
N ALA A 751 -25.60 -24.83 7.09
CA ALA A 751 -26.04 -26.18 6.77
C ALA A 751 -26.46 -26.98 8.02
N LEU A 752 -25.74 -26.81 9.14
CA LEU A 752 -26.09 -27.44 10.41
C LEU A 752 -27.37 -26.86 11.05
N ARG A 753 -27.66 -25.57 10.84
CA ARG A 753 -28.85 -24.90 11.37
C ARG A 753 -30.11 -25.12 10.52
N ASN A 754 -29.95 -25.32 9.22
CA ASN A 754 -31.05 -25.57 8.28
C ASN A 754 -31.39 -27.06 8.15
N ARG A 755 -30.94 -27.91 9.10
CA ARG A 755 -31.42 -29.28 9.23
C ARG A 755 -32.74 -29.28 10.01
N ASP A 756 -33.82 -28.97 9.30
CA ASP A 756 -35.17 -29.44 9.63
C ASP A 756 -35.57 -30.54 8.63
#